data_AF-A0A5M9TWN8-F1
#
_entry.id   AF-A0A5M9TWN8-F1
#
_cell.length_a   1.000
_cell.length_b   1.000
_cell.length_c   1.000
_cell.angle_alpha   90.00
_cell.angle_beta   90.00
_cell.angle_gamma   90.00
#
_symmetry.space_group_name_H-M   'P 1'
#
loop_
_entity.id
_entity.type
_entity.pdbx_description
1 polymer ?
#
loop_
_entity_poly.entity_id
_entity_poly.type
_entity_poly.pdbx_seq_one_letter_code
_entity_poly.pdbx_strand_id
1 'polypeptide(L)'
;MKHELVKPDITVIGGGLAGVCAAISAARLGQQVALVQNRPVLGGNSSSEVRVWVCGATAHGINRYARETGIMGELFVENQYRNPEGNPYLWDLIILEAVRTESNISLYLNTDVHEVEATGDGDERMITSVTGWMMGSERKIRFESQIYLDCTGDGLVGFLAGAKFALGREARSEYGEEWAPEVADEITLGSTLLFYTKDAGAPVRYIPPSFAKDITQTSIPIRRVIRSGDSGCHYWWIEWGGEHDTVHDNELIRDELWSVIYGIWDYIKNSGKFDADNMTLEWIGSLPGKREYRRFTGDYVLTQNDIISQREFPDAVAFGGWSIDLHPPQGMYAEASGSKHMHADGVYHVPFRSLYSANVRNMLMAGRDISASHVAFGTTRVMATCAVIGEAAGTGAALCAAMGVSPRELYARHLAVLQQTLLRQDASIIGVRSHDELDLARRAKVTASSTLTGIALEQPGETYPLGTDVALLLPVHPVLSGLELLLDASSDTALTVELWDTGRKENYVPHSLQVTANVNVTTGTAQWVKLPLEWRPEEPQNAFIIIRSNKAVSLYHSTEAHSGVLIFFKTEENHVSKNLEDHATDQPVVLWSMQGLARQPFCCRTLSETTAYSPENTVNGYHRPYGGPQQWMSQPMQSGQPEWVQLTWEEPQSLAELHLTFNDDVNEDLVNLHHHHTTFRVMPELVRNYRVEMLSQSGEWLEIISAAENRKRKVIHTLDTPVYSQALRVNMDATNGSKYAELIEIRAYGEGTR
;
A
#
# COMPACT_ATOMS: atom_id res chain seq x y z
N MET A 1 18.75 39.59 -1.79
CA MET A 1 17.50 38.95 -1.31
C MET A 1 16.29 39.41 -2.11
N LYS A 2 15.65 38.49 -2.81
CA LYS A 2 14.40 38.73 -3.56
C LYS A 2 13.21 38.34 -2.67
N HIS A 3 12.23 39.22 -2.55
CA HIS A 3 10.96 38.91 -1.88
C HIS A 3 9.93 38.50 -2.93
N GLU A 4 9.18 37.44 -2.65
CA GLU A 4 8.18 36.89 -3.55
C GLU A 4 6.91 36.53 -2.79
N LEU A 5 5.77 36.79 -3.42
CA LEU A 5 4.45 36.44 -2.90
C LEU A 5 3.79 35.48 -3.89
N VAL A 6 3.37 34.32 -3.40
CA VAL A 6 2.69 33.26 -4.14
C VAL A 6 1.32 33.05 -3.51
N LYS A 7 0.28 33.00 -4.35
CA LYS A 7 -1.11 32.86 -3.91
C LYS A 7 -1.78 31.67 -4.58
N PRO A 8 -1.44 30.44 -4.19
CA PRO A 8 -2.12 29.25 -4.68
C PRO A 8 -3.45 29.06 -3.91
N ASP A 9 -4.31 28.15 -4.37
CA ASP A 9 -5.49 27.76 -3.60
C ASP A 9 -5.07 26.99 -2.33
N ILE A 10 -4.03 26.15 -2.50
CA ILE A 10 -3.52 25.23 -1.48
C ILE A 10 -1.99 25.32 -1.39
N THR A 11 -1.46 25.31 -0.16
CA THR A 11 -0.02 25.09 0.08
C THR A 11 0.22 23.78 0.82
N VAL A 12 1.02 22.91 0.22
CA VAL A 12 1.49 21.66 0.82
C VAL A 12 2.95 21.84 1.22
N ILE A 13 3.26 21.67 2.51
CA ILE A 13 4.63 21.84 3.04
C ILE A 13 5.18 20.48 3.44
N GLY A 14 6.17 19.99 2.69
CA GLY A 14 6.81 18.69 2.87
C GLY A 14 6.70 17.83 1.62
N GLY A 15 7.83 17.50 1.01
CA GLY A 15 7.94 16.70 -0.22
C GLY A 15 8.10 15.20 0.00
N GLY A 16 7.66 14.68 1.15
CA GLY A 16 7.54 13.24 1.39
C GLY A 16 6.40 12.62 0.55
N LEU A 17 6.26 11.29 0.57
CA LEU A 17 5.20 10.63 -0.20
C LEU A 17 3.79 11.12 0.16
N ALA A 18 3.52 11.47 1.43
CA ALA A 18 2.26 12.09 1.84
C ALA A 18 2.01 13.42 1.12
N GLY A 19 2.95 14.36 1.17
CA GLY A 19 2.79 15.67 0.53
C GLY A 19 2.80 15.61 -1.00
N VAL A 20 3.57 14.69 -1.60
CA VAL A 20 3.53 14.42 -3.03
C VAL A 20 2.14 13.96 -3.46
N CYS A 21 1.57 12.94 -2.80
CA CYS A 21 0.26 12.41 -3.15
C CYS A 21 -0.86 13.44 -2.86
N ALA A 22 -0.71 14.23 -1.80
CA ALA A 22 -1.64 15.31 -1.49
C ALA A 22 -1.65 16.39 -2.58
N ALA A 23 -0.47 16.83 -3.03
CA ALA A 23 -0.35 17.84 -4.07
C ALA A 23 -0.88 17.35 -5.42
N ILE A 24 -0.57 16.11 -5.82
CA ILE A 24 -1.07 15.50 -7.05
C ILE A 24 -2.59 15.36 -7.02
N SER A 25 -3.17 14.83 -5.92
CA SER A 25 -4.63 14.70 -5.83
C SER A 25 -5.33 16.05 -5.94
N ALA A 26 -4.86 17.06 -5.19
CA ALA A 26 -5.45 18.38 -5.23
C ALA A 26 -5.34 19.05 -6.62
N ALA A 27 -4.19 18.90 -7.28
CA ALA A 27 -3.96 19.43 -8.61
C ALA A 27 -4.86 18.79 -9.67
N ARG A 28 -5.07 17.46 -9.60
CA ARG A 28 -5.97 16.72 -10.49
C ARG A 28 -7.44 17.12 -10.33
N LEU A 29 -7.82 17.67 -9.17
CA LEU A 29 -9.13 18.28 -8.90
C LEU A 29 -9.18 19.77 -9.26
N GLY A 30 -8.21 20.26 -10.04
CA GLY A 30 -8.24 21.60 -10.63
C GLY A 30 -7.70 22.72 -9.73
N GLN A 31 -7.18 22.41 -8.53
CA GLN A 31 -6.65 23.44 -7.63
C GLN A 31 -5.23 23.84 -8.00
N GLN A 32 -4.90 25.12 -7.86
CA GLN A 32 -3.52 25.60 -7.95
C GLN A 32 -2.80 25.27 -6.64
N VAL A 33 -1.72 24.49 -6.72
CA VAL A 33 -0.99 23.99 -5.54
C VAL A 33 0.44 24.52 -5.53
N ALA A 34 0.89 25.04 -4.39
CA ALA A 34 2.32 25.17 -4.12
C ALA A 34 2.80 23.98 -3.29
N LEU A 35 3.66 23.13 -3.88
CA LEU A 35 4.34 22.05 -3.17
C LEU A 35 5.73 22.54 -2.75
N VAL A 36 5.95 22.67 -1.44
CA VAL A 36 7.17 23.26 -0.87
C VAL A 36 7.97 22.19 -0.15
N GLN A 37 9.23 22.01 -0.54
CA GLN A 37 10.13 21.01 0.03
C GLN A 37 11.48 21.65 0.35
N ASN A 38 11.99 21.41 1.56
CA ASN A 38 13.20 22.05 2.05
C ASN A 38 14.50 21.47 1.45
N ARG A 39 14.40 20.42 0.64
CA ARG A 39 15.52 19.66 0.07
C ARG A 39 15.42 19.52 -1.46
N PRO A 40 16.49 19.04 -2.15
CA PRO A 40 16.53 19.00 -3.60
C PRO A 40 15.77 17.82 -4.23
N VAL A 41 15.31 16.85 -3.42
CA VAL A 41 14.58 15.67 -3.90
C VAL A 41 13.26 15.48 -3.15
N LEU A 42 12.34 14.77 -3.80
CA LEU A 42 11.06 14.34 -3.27
C LEU A 42 11.15 12.89 -2.74
N GLY A 43 10.11 12.42 -2.04
CA GLY A 43 10.03 11.06 -1.49
C GLY A 43 10.29 10.98 0.02
N GLY A 44 10.86 12.01 0.63
CA GLY A 44 11.09 12.04 2.07
C GLY A 44 12.08 10.95 2.49
N ASN A 45 11.70 10.07 3.42
CA ASN A 45 12.57 8.97 3.86
C ASN A 45 12.80 7.90 2.77
N SER A 46 11.99 7.85 1.71
CA SER A 46 12.20 6.92 0.59
C SER A 46 13.12 7.46 -0.50
N SER A 47 13.52 8.74 -0.42
CA SER A 47 14.37 9.37 -1.42
C SER A 47 15.79 8.80 -1.40
N SER A 48 16.58 9.15 -2.42
CA SER A 48 18.00 8.79 -2.47
C SER A 48 18.85 9.30 -1.30
N GLU A 49 18.36 10.27 -0.52
CA GLU A 49 19.04 10.86 0.65
C GLU A 49 18.99 9.95 1.89
N VAL A 50 17.94 9.14 2.03
CA VAL A 50 17.70 8.31 3.23
C VAL A 50 17.53 6.83 2.89
N ARG A 51 16.87 6.50 1.76
CA ARG A 51 16.76 5.16 1.17
C ARG A 51 16.02 4.11 1.99
N VAL A 52 15.05 4.52 2.80
CA VAL A 52 14.12 3.59 3.45
C VAL A 52 13.19 3.00 2.40
N TRP A 53 12.87 1.72 2.52
CA TRP A 53 11.92 1.05 1.62
C TRP A 53 10.49 1.57 1.80
N VAL A 54 9.80 1.79 0.68
CA VAL A 54 8.37 2.09 0.66
C VAL A 54 7.59 0.81 0.91
N CYS A 55 7.35 0.52 2.18
CA CYS A 55 6.44 -0.52 2.63
C CYS A 55 5.04 0.06 2.89
N GLY A 56 4.07 -0.82 3.16
CA GLY A 56 2.66 -0.45 3.29
C GLY A 56 1.80 -1.57 3.85
N ALA A 57 0.51 -1.53 3.53
CA ALA A 57 -0.50 -2.44 4.02
C ALA A 57 -0.23 -3.91 3.66
N THR A 58 0.45 -4.20 2.54
CA THR A 58 0.86 -5.57 2.17
C THR A 58 1.75 -6.24 3.22
N ALA A 59 2.53 -5.46 3.95
CA ALA A 59 3.39 -5.94 5.03
C ALA A 59 4.24 -7.17 4.63
N HIS A 60 4.93 -7.10 3.49
CA HIS A 60 5.74 -8.20 2.97
C HIS A 60 4.96 -9.51 2.71
N GLY A 61 3.72 -9.38 2.24
CA GLY A 61 2.83 -10.51 1.93
C GLY A 61 2.11 -11.09 3.16
N ILE A 62 2.23 -10.45 4.33
CA ILE A 62 1.46 -10.80 5.52
C ILE A 62 -0.02 -10.44 5.32
N ASN A 63 -0.35 -9.33 4.67
CA ASN A 63 -1.73 -9.10 4.24
C ASN A 63 -1.93 -9.46 2.78
N ARG A 64 -3.18 -9.76 2.42
CA ARG A 64 -3.58 -10.24 1.10
C ARG A 64 -4.45 -9.21 0.42
N TYR A 65 -4.25 -9.05 -0.88
CA TYR A 65 -4.92 -8.03 -1.69
C TYR A 65 -4.86 -6.63 -1.05
N ALA A 66 -3.74 -6.30 -0.40
CA ALA A 66 -3.62 -5.14 0.47
C ALA A 66 -2.83 -3.98 -0.14
N ARG A 67 -2.17 -4.16 -1.31
CA ARG A 67 -1.37 -3.10 -1.91
C ARG A 67 -2.18 -1.82 -2.12
N GLU A 68 -1.56 -0.68 -1.83
CA GLU A 68 -2.13 0.64 -2.07
C GLU A 68 -2.43 0.88 -3.56
N THR A 69 -3.59 1.46 -3.84
CA THR A 69 -4.02 1.93 -5.17
C THR A 69 -3.98 3.46 -5.23
N GLY A 70 -4.57 4.08 -6.25
CA GLY A 70 -4.53 5.54 -6.41
C GLY A 70 -3.12 6.00 -6.82
N ILE A 71 -2.70 7.17 -6.37
CA ILE A 71 -1.42 7.78 -6.77
C ILE A 71 -0.24 6.90 -6.34
N MET A 72 -0.29 6.28 -5.15
CA MET A 72 0.78 5.38 -4.71
C MET A 72 0.84 4.11 -5.58
N GLY A 73 -0.31 3.57 -5.98
CA GLY A 73 -0.38 2.44 -6.92
C GLY A 73 0.23 2.78 -8.28
N GLU A 74 -0.06 3.97 -8.81
CA GLU A 74 0.57 4.47 -10.04
C GLU A 74 2.10 4.51 -9.93
N LEU A 75 2.63 5.04 -8.80
CA LEU A 75 4.07 5.12 -8.56
C LEU A 75 4.73 3.75 -8.43
N PHE A 76 4.08 2.78 -7.78
CA PHE A 76 4.60 1.42 -7.66
C PHE A 76 4.72 0.72 -9.01
N VAL A 77 3.66 0.76 -9.82
CA VAL A 77 3.65 0.12 -11.14
C VAL A 77 4.62 0.82 -12.10
N GLU A 78 4.73 2.15 -12.02
CA GLU A 78 5.73 2.91 -12.79
C GLU A 78 7.16 2.52 -12.43
N ASN A 79 7.44 2.38 -11.13
CA ASN A 79 8.75 1.98 -10.63
C ASN A 79 9.11 0.54 -11.03
N GLN A 80 8.17 -0.40 -10.92
CA GLN A 80 8.39 -1.78 -11.37
C GLN A 80 8.80 -1.85 -12.86
N TYR A 81 8.24 -0.97 -13.70
CA TYR A 81 8.56 -0.94 -15.12
C TYR A 81 9.92 -0.29 -15.43
N ARG A 82 10.21 0.87 -14.83
CA ARG A 82 11.39 1.70 -15.19
C ARG A 82 12.61 1.48 -14.31
N ASN A 83 12.43 0.92 -13.13
CA ASN A 83 13.46 0.76 -12.12
C ASN A 83 13.47 -0.66 -11.50
N PRO A 84 13.40 -1.75 -12.30
CA PRO A 84 13.31 -3.10 -11.75
C PRO A 84 14.56 -3.52 -10.95
N GLU A 85 15.67 -2.79 -11.09
CA GLU A 85 16.91 -2.97 -10.31
C GLU A 85 16.93 -2.23 -8.97
N GLY A 86 15.93 -1.39 -8.67
CA GLY A 86 15.76 -0.77 -7.35
C GLY A 86 16.73 0.38 -7.09
N ASN A 87 17.06 1.16 -8.12
CA ASN A 87 17.98 2.29 -8.01
C ASN A 87 17.29 3.49 -7.33
N PRO A 88 17.85 4.03 -6.23
CA PRO A 88 17.22 5.12 -5.49
C PRO A 88 17.11 6.44 -6.28
N TYR A 89 18.01 6.70 -7.22
CA TYR A 89 17.93 7.92 -8.04
C TYR A 89 16.88 7.83 -9.15
N LEU A 90 16.63 6.62 -9.67
CA LEU A 90 15.54 6.42 -10.61
C LEU A 90 14.18 6.56 -9.92
N TRP A 91 14.07 6.13 -8.65
CA TRP A 91 12.90 6.38 -7.82
C TRP A 91 12.64 7.88 -7.62
N ASP A 92 13.67 8.67 -7.29
CA ASP A 92 13.55 10.13 -7.19
C ASP A 92 13.01 10.76 -8.50
N LEU A 93 13.51 10.29 -9.65
CA LEU A 93 13.07 10.76 -10.97
C LEU A 93 11.61 10.41 -11.25
N ILE A 94 11.16 9.20 -10.90
CA ILE A 94 9.77 8.77 -11.07
C ILE A 94 8.83 9.69 -10.28
N ILE A 95 9.15 9.97 -9.01
CA ILE A 95 8.36 10.88 -8.18
C ILE A 95 8.37 12.30 -8.76
N LEU A 96 9.54 12.80 -9.17
CA LEU A 96 9.67 14.13 -9.74
C LEU A 96 8.86 14.29 -11.03
N GLU A 97 8.88 13.30 -11.91
CA GLU A 97 8.10 13.31 -13.15
C GLU A 97 6.59 13.22 -12.87
N ALA A 98 6.16 12.43 -11.89
CA ALA A 98 4.75 12.39 -11.47
C ALA A 98 4.26 13.79 -11.05
N VAL A 99 5.02 14.51 -10.23
CA VAL A 99 4.69 15.88 -9.83
C VAL A 99 4.74 16.86 -11.00
N ARG A 100 5.76 16.78 -11.86
CA ARG A 100 5.94 17.71 -13.00
C ARG A 100 4.90 17.54 -14.11
N THR A 101 4.28 16.37 -14.19
CA THR A 101 3.20 16.11 -15.15
C THR A 101 1.94 16.89 -14.80
N GLU A 102 1.75 17.23 -13.52
CA GLU A 102 0.59 17.99 -13.05
C GLU A 102 0.80 19.50 -13.26
N SER A 103 0.09 20.09 -14.25
CA SER A 103 0.25 21.51 -14.62
C SER A 103 -0.15 22.49 -13.53
N ASN A 104 -0.99 22.08 -12.59
CA ASN A 104 -1.49 22.92 -11.51
C ASN A 104 -0.56 22.94 -10.29
N ILE A 105 0.57 22.20 -10.32
CA ILE A 105 1.57 22.22 -9.25
C ILE A 105 2.71 23.18 -9.59
N SER A 106 2.93 24.16 -8.71
CA SER A 106 4.17 24.92 -8.64
C SER A 106 5.09 24.29 -7.57
N LEU A 107 6.20 23.70 -8.02
CA LEU A 107 7.15 22.99 -7.16
C LEU A 107 8.28 23.91 -6.68
N TYR A 108 8.47 23.98 -5.36
CA TYR A 108 9.49 24.78 -4.67
C TYR A 108 10.44 23.86 -3.88
N LEU A 109 11.45 23.31 -4.56
CA LEU A 109 12.54 22.54 -3.92
C LEU A 109 13.52 23.48 -3.20
N ASN A 110 14.31 22.93 -2.27
CA ASN A 110 15.30 23.67 -1.48
C ASN A 110 14.72 24.92 -0.78
N THR A 111 13.45 24.88 -0.39
CA THR A 111 12.74 26.00 0.25
C THR A 111 12.36 25.60 1.66
N ASP A 112 13.12 26.08 2.64
CA ASP A 112 12.90 25.79 4.05
C ASP A 112 11.82 26.70 4.61
N VAL A 113 10.70 26.15 5.10
CA VAL A 113 9.60 26.93 5.70
C VAL A 113 9.80 26.97 7.20
N HIS A 114 9.95 28.17 7.76
CA HIS A 114 10.28 28.36 9.18
C HIS A 114 9.56 29.56 9.82
N GLU A 115 8.62 30.18 9.09
CA GLU A 115 7.79 31.29 9.56
C GLU A 115 6.32 30.99 9.22
N VAL A 116 5.43 31.07 10.22
CA VAL A 116 3.97 30.91 10.05
C VAL A 116 3.26 32.09 10.71
N GLU A 117 2.33 32.70 9.99
CA GLU A 117 1.41 33.69 10.53
C GLU A 117 0.02 33.06 10.66
N ALA A 118 -0.57 33.16 11.84
CA ALA A 118 -1.92 32.70 12.11
C ALA A 118 -2.68 33.71 12.96
N THR A 119 -3.98 33.81 12.74
CA THR A 119 -4.91 34.69 13.46
C THR A 119 -6.03 33.86 14.11
N GLY A 120 -6.86 34.48 14.95
CA GLY A 120 -7.87 33.79 15.75
C GLY A 120 -7.36 33.37 17.13
N ASP A 121 -8.28 33.06 18.03
CA ASP A 121 -8.00 32.63 19.40
C ASP A 121 -8.19 31.12 19.58
N GLY A 122 -7.44 30.54 20.53
CA GLY A 122 -7.61 29.17 21.03
C GLY A 122 -7.92 28.10 19.99
N ASP A 123 -9.23 27.82 19.84
CA ASP A 123 -9.83 26.73 19.08
C ASP A 123 -10.26 27.09 17.64
N GLU A 124 -10.18 28.36 17.24
CA GLU A 124 -10.57 28.86 15.90
C GLU A 124 -9.39 29.54 15.18
N ARG A 125 -8.17 29.03 15.37
CA ARG A 125 -6.99 29.58 14.68
C ARG A 125 -7.07 29.36 13.17
N MET A 126 -6.53 30.29 12.41
CA MET A 126 -6.46 30.22 10.95
C MET A 126 -5.09 30.72 10.47
N ILE A 127 -4.39 29.89 9.69
CA ILE A 127 -3.14 30.26 9.04
C ILE A 127 -3.44 31.29 7.95
N THR A 128 -2.73 32.41 7.97
CA THR A 128 -2.82 33.46 6.96
C THR A 128 -1.68 33.39 5.95
N SER A 129 -0.51 32.93 6.38
CA SER A 129 0.62 32.68 5.48
C SER A 129 1.66 31.75 6.09
N VAL A 130 2.44 31.11 5.21
CA VAL A 130 3.73 30.51 5.57
C VAL A 130 4.83 31.17 4.74
N THR A 131 6.02 31.32 5.31
CA THR A 131 7.16 31.94 4.62
C THR A 131 8.37 31.01 4.67
N GLY A 132 9.00 30.82 3.51
CA GLY A 132 10.18 29.98 3.37
C GLY A 132 11.36 30.68 2.72
N TRP A 133 12.54 30.16 3.00
CA TRP A 133 13.83 30.61 2.49
C TRP A 133 14.40 29.62 1.48
N MET A 134 14.61 30.08 0.26
CA MET A 134 15.27 29.32 -0.80
C MET A 134 16.72 29.78 -0.94
N MET A 135 17.61 29.11 -0.21
CA MET A 135 19.02 29.50 -0.07
C MET A 135 19.73 29.70 -1.42
N GLY A 136 19.61 28.75 -2.34
CA GLY A 136 20.36 28.75 -3.61
C GLY A 136 20.01 29.91 -4.56
N SER A 137 18.88 30.59 -4.36
CA SER A 137 18.45 31.73 -5.19
C SER A 137 18.19 33.00 -4.37
N GLU A 138 18.52 32.97 -3.08
CA GLU A 138 18.28 34.05 -2.12
C GLU A 138 16.85 34.63 -2.15
N ARG A 139 15.85 33.74 -2.29
CA ARG A 139 14.43 34.11 -2.31
C ARG A 139 13.79 33.89 -0.95
N LYS A 140 13.19 34.94 -0.39
CA LYS A 140 12.23 34.83 0.72
C LYS A 140 10.82 34.81 0.12
N ILE A 141 10.16 33.66 0.19
CA ILE A 141 8.90 33.38 -0.52
C ILE A 141 7.79 33.24 0.51
N ARG A 142 6.77 34.09 0.40
CA ARG A 142 5.55 34.06 1.21
C ARG A 142 4.43 33.37 0.43
N PHE A 143 3.74 32.43 1.07
CA PHE A 143 2.62 31.68 0.50
C PHE A 143 1.33 32.01 1.25
N GLU A 144 0.35 32.56 0.54
CA GLU A 144 -0.99 32.89 1.06
C GLU A 144 -2.05 32.04 0.36
N SER A 145 -2.74 31.18 1.12
CA SER A 145 -3.62 30.13 0.60
C SER A 145 -4.86 30.01 1.46
N GLN A 146 -5.93 29.42 0.92
CA GLN A 146 -7.14 29.16 1.70
C GLN A 146 -6.92 27.99 2.66
N ILE A 147 -6.28 26.93 2.16
CA ILE A 147 -6.02 25.69 2.89
C ILE A 147 -4.52 25.38 2.91
N TYR A 148 -4.04 24.86 4.04
CA TYR A 148 -2.66 24.44 4.25
C TYR A 148 -2.59 22.97 4.65
N LEU A 149 -1.59 22.26 4.16
CA LEU A 149 -1.27 20.89 4.58
C LEU A 149 0.14 20.86 5.18
N ASP A 150 0.24 20.46 6.46
CA ASP A 150 1.51 20.07 7.05
C ASP A 150 1.82 18.62 6.67
N CYS A 151 2.94 18.43 5.98
CA CYS A 151 3.51 17.16 5.58
C CYS A 151 5.02 17.12 5.90
N THR A 152 5.50 17.99 6.79
CA THR A 152 6.94 18.16 7.09
C THR A 152 7.54 16.97 7.84
N GLY A 153 6.70 16.09 8.39
CA GLY A 153 7.10 14.90 9.13
C GLY A 153 7.50 15.18 10.58
N ASP A 154 8.03 16.37 10.87
CA ASP A 154 8.32 16.86 12.24
C ASP A 154 7.16 17.73 12.80
N GLY A 155 6.13 17.99 11.98
CA GLY A 155 4.98 18.82 12.34
C GLY A 155 5.36 20.27 12.66
N LEU A 156 6.24 20.87 11.87
CA LEU A 156 6.76 22.22 12.15
C LEU A 156 5.70 23.30 11.87
N VAL A 157 4.96 23.18 10.76
CA VAL A 157 4.02 24.23 10.32
C VAL A 157 2.84 24.30 11.29
N GLY A 158 2.26 23.16 11.64
CA GLY A 158 1.17 23.11 12.60
C GLY A 158 1.60 23.56 13.99
N PHE A 159 2.81 23.23 14.43
CA PHE A 159 3.36 23.72 15.69
C PHE A 159 3.43 25.25 15.71
N LEU A 160 4.01 25.86 14.66
CA LEU A 160 4.11 27.32 14.54
C LEU A 160 2.74 28.00 14.37
N ALA A 161 1.76 27.30 13.77
CA ALA A 161 0.37 27.77 13.68
C ALA A 161 -0.37 27.74 15.03
N GLY A 162 0.15 27.00 16.02
CA GLY A 162 -0.49 26.80 17.31
C GLY A 162 -1.47 25.62 17.35
N ALA A 163 -1.31 24.63 16.48
CA ALA A 163 -2.08 23.40 16.53
C ALA A 163 -1.79 22.59 17.80
N LYS A 164 -2.81 21.95 18.36
CA LYS A 164 -2.65 20.98 19.46
C LYS A 164 -1.87 19.77 18.98
N PHE A 165 -0.95 19.26 19.79
CA PHE A 165 -0.14 18.09 19.49
C PHE A 165 0.24 17.32 20.76
N ALA A 166 0.60 16.06 20.58
CA ALA A 166 1.29 15.23 21.54
C ALA A 166 2.74 14.98 21.09
N LEU A 167 3.62 14.74 22.05
CA LEU A 167 5.00 14.33 21.86
C LEU A 167 5.30 13.17 22.82
N GLY A 168 6.10 12.20 22.39
CA GLY A 168 6.48 11.07 23.21
C GLY A 168 5.39 9.99 23.28
N ARG A 169 5.17 9.39 24.45
CA ARG A 169 4.23 8.29 24.65
C ARG A 169 3.16 8.64 25.66
N GLU A 170 1.91 8.43 25.30
CA GLU A 170 0.77 8.65 26.19
C GLU A 170 0.69 7.55 27.25
N ALA A 171 0.05 7.85 28.39
CA ALA A 171 -0.13 6.85 29.44
C ALA A 171 -1.16 5.80 29.02
N ARG A 172 -0.97 4.54 29.44
CA ARG A 172 -1.90 3.43 29.21
C ARG A 172 -3.33 3.78 29.62
N SER A 173 -3.50 4.53 30.70
CA SER A 173 -4.81 4.94 31.20
C SER A 173 -5.54 5.99 30.35
N GLU A 174 -4.84 6.68 29.43
CA GLU A 174 -5.41 7.72 28.58
C GLU A 174 -6.33 7.13 27.49
N TYR A 175 -5.86 6.08 26.81
CA TYR A 175 -6.59 5.42 25.72
C TYR A 175 -6.91 3.94 25.98
N GLY A 176 -6.46 3.38 27.11
CA GLY A 176 -6.61 1.96 27.42
C GLY A 176 -5.78 1.06 26.50
N GLU A 177 -4.56 1.48 26.15
CA GLU A 177 -3.68 0.78 25.21
C GLU A 177 -2.68 -0.11 25.94
N GLU A 178 -2.75 -1.43 25.71
CA GLU A 178 -1.90 -2.40 26.40
C GLU A 178 -0.40 -2.11 26.26
N TRP A 179 0.03 -1.67 25.06
CA TRP A 179 1.43 -1.43 24.74
C TRP A 179 1.93 -0.03 25.11
N ALA A 180 1.05 0.85 25.59
CA ALA A 180 1.44 2.14 26.12
C ALA A 180 2.08 2.00 27.52
N PRO A 181 3.02 2.90 27.89
CA PRO A 181 3.63 2.91 29.22
C PRO A 181 2.61 3.27 30.32
N GLU A 182 2.86 2.88 31.57
CA GLU A 182 1.97 3.22 32.70
C GLU A 182 1.87 4.74 32.95
N VAL A 183 2.95 5.47 32.68
CA VAL A 183 3.06 6.90 32.85
C VAL A 183 3.53 7.49 31.53
N ALA A 184 2.93 8.60 31.12
CA ALA A 184 3.33 9.31 29.92
C ALA A 184 4.77 9.84 30.05
N ASP A 185 5.50 9.85 28.94
CA ASP A 185 6.86 10.37 28.86
C ASP A 185 7.15 10.99 27.48
N GLU A 186 8.32 11.62 27.33
CA GLU A 186 8.72 12.31 26.09
C GLU A 186 9.51 11.40 25.14
N ILE A 187 9.52 10.08 25.38
CA ILE A 187 10.33 9.13 24.60
C ILE A 187 9.71 8.88 23.23
N THR A 188 10.51 8.89 22.18
CA THR A 188 10.07 8.60 20.81
C THR A 188 10.75 7.36 20.24
N LEU A 189 10.34 6.94 19.04
CA LEU A 189 11.16 6.08 18.20
C LEU A 189 12.45 6.81 17.80
N GLY A 190 13.54 6.06 17.62
CA GLY A 190 14.83 6.61 17.24
C GLY A 190 14.90 7.03 15.77
N SER A 191 16.04 7.58 15.39
CA SER A 191 16.36 7.86 13.98
C SER A 191 17.25 6.78 13.41
N THR A 192 16.99 6.40 12.15
CA THR A 192 17.80 5.40 11.44
C THR A 192 18.78 6.05 10.48
N LEU A 193 19.97 5.47 10.31
CA LEU A 193 20.88 5.83 9.24
C LEU A 193 21.38 4.57 8.53
N LEU A 194 21.40 4.60 7.19
CA LEU A 194 21.72 3.44 6.37
C LEU A 194 23.06 3.61 5.65
N PHE A 195 23.66 2.50 5.24
CA PHE A 195 24.84 2.46 4.39
C PHE A 195 24.74 1.36 3.33
N TYR A 196 25.39 1.57 2.20
CA TYR A 196 25.46 0.61 1.10
C TYR A 196 26.90 0.24 0.82
N THR A 197 27.10 -1.02 0.47
CA THR A 197 28.40 -1.57 0.09
C THR A 197 28.34 -2.09 -1.35
N LYS A 198 29.51 -2.23 -1.98
CA LYS A 198 29.63 -2.85 -3.30
C LYS A 198 30.89 -3.69 -3.38
N ASP A 199 30.87 -4.69 -4.25
CA ASP A 199 32.09 -5.37 -4.67
C ASP A 199 32.85 -4.48 -5.67
N ALA A 200 34.11 -4.14 -5.37
CA ALA A 200 34.98 -3.36 -6.26
C ALA A 200 35.68 -4.23 -7.32
N GLY A 201 35.56 -5.57 -7.25
CA GLY A 201 36.20 -6.54 -8.13
C GLY A 201 37.70 -6.76 -7.84
N ALA A 202 38.26 -6.09 -6.83
CA ALA A 202 39.64 -6.22 -6.41
C ALA A 202 39.79 -5.87 -4.91
N PRO A 203 40.85 -6.34 -4.22
CA PRO A 203 40.99 -6.10 -2.79
C PRO A 203 41.01 -4.61 -2.42
N VAL A 204 40.18 -4.23 -1.45
CA VAL A 204 40.08 -2.86 -0.94
C VAL A 204 40.61 -2.82 0.49
N ARG A 205 41.62 -1.96 0.73
CA ARG A 205 42.10 -1.69 2.09
C ARG A 205 41.21 -0.62 2.74
N TYR A 206 40.76 -0.88 3.96
CA TYR A 206 40.02 0.07 4.76
C TYR A 206 40.77 0.43 6.04
N ILE A 207 40.83 1.72 6.37
CA ILE A 207 41.33 2.24 7.63
C ILE A 207 40.18 3.02 8.25
N PRO A 208 39.65 2.61 9.42
CA PRO A 208 38.53 3.30 10.03
C PRO A 208 38.93 4.73 10.44
N PRO A 209 38.00 5.70 10.34
CA PRO A 209 38.24 7.03 10.87
C PRO A 209 38.38 6.97 12.39
N SER A 210 39.09 7.94 12.99
CA SER A 210 39.39 7.93 14.43
C SER A 210 38.17 8.03 15.34
N PHE A 211 37.01 8.45 14.80
CA PHE A 211 35.75 8.52 15.54
C PHE A 211 34.91 7.24 15.40
N ALA A 212 35.32 6.27 14.58
CA ALA A 212 34.63 4.99 14.47
C ALA A 212 34.65 4.29 15.84
N LYS A 213 33.49 3.79 16.25
CA LYS A 213 33.35 3.06 17.50
C LYS A 213 33.86 1.63 17.32
N ASP A 214 34.68 1.14 18.25
CA ASP A 214 34.98 -0.29 18.31
C ASP A 214 33.74 -1.05 18.78
N ILE A 215 32.95 -1.52 17.83
CA ILE A 215 31.69 -2.21 18.13
C ILE A 215 31.91 -3.54 18.84
N THR A 216 33.13 -4.11 18.82
CA THR A 216 33.43 -5.36 19.54
C THR A 216 33.37 -5.20 21.06
N GLN A 217 33.44 -3.96 21.55
CA GLN A 217 33.25 -3.59 22.95
C GLN A 217 31.78 -3.26 23.29
N THR A 218 30.85 -3.49 22.36
CA THR A 218 29.41 -3.22 22.52
C THR A 218 28.60 -4.51 22.44
N SER A 219 27.30 -4.42 22.74
CA SER A 219 26.36 -5.53 22.57
C SER A 219 26.00 -5.81 21.09
N ILE A 220 26.34 -4.91 20.17
CA ILE A 220 25.87 -4.93 18.77
C ILE A 220 26.26 -6.24 18.05
N PRO A 221 27.54 -6.69 18.04
CA PRO A 221 27.90 -7.93 17.33
C PRO A 221 27.26 -9.20 17.87
N ILE A 222 26.71 -9.14 19.10
CA ILE A 222 26.06 -10.25 19.78
C ILE A 222 24.55 -10.22 19.54
N ARG A 223 23.93 -9.04 19.60
CA ARG A 223 22.48 -8.85 19.61
C ARG A 223 21.89 -8.43 18.27
N ARG A 224 22.71 -8.04 17.30
CA ARG A 224 22.27 -7.61 15.98
C ARG A 224 22.90 -8.48 14.91
N VAL A 225 22.19 -8.63 13.79
CA VAL A 225 22.65 -9.47 12.68
C VAL A 225 23.51 -8.63 11.76
N ILE A 226 24.77 -9.02 11.61
CA ILE A 226 25.73 -8.42 10.69
C ILE A 226 26.17 -9.51 9.73
N ARG A 227 26.01 -9.26 8.42
CA ARG A 227 26.36 -10.20 7.35
C ARG A 227 27.12 -9.49 6.25
N SER A 228 28.08 -10.19 5.65
CA SER A 228 28.66 -9.78 4.37
C SER A 228 27.59 -9.88 3.28
N GLY A 229 27.37 -8.78 2.55
CA GLY A 229 26.40 -8.71 1.44
C GLY A 229 25.11 -7.96 1.78
N ASP A 230 24.72 -7.88 3.05
CA ASP A 230 23.61 -7.02 3.48
C ASP A 230 23.97 -5.54 3.22
N SER A 231 22.99 -4.73 2.82
CA SER A 231 23.17 -3.30 2.55
C SER A 231 21.83 -2.55 2.65
N GLY A 232 21.90 -1.26 2.91
CA GLY A 232 20.72 -0.40 3.00
C GLY A 232 19.79 -0.83 4.12
N CYS A 233 18.50 -0.91 3.80
CA CYS A 233 17.43 -1.13 4.78
C CYS A 233 17.46 -2.52 5.46
N HIS A 234 18.32 -3.46 5.04
CA HIS A 234 18.62 -4.67 5.84
C HIS A 234 19.17 -4.31 7.24
N TYR A 235 19.80 -3.14 7.35
CA TYR A 235 20.30 -2.56 8.58
C TYR A 235 19.36 -1.51 9.18
N TRP A 236 18.04 -1.65 8.99
CA TRP A 236 17.03 -0.72 9.54
C TRP A 236 17.13 -0.53 11.06
N TRP A 237 17.68 -1.53 11.77
CA TRP A 237 17.89 -1.53 13.21
C TRP A 237 19.07 -0.65 13.67
N ILE A 238 19.86 -0.10 12.74
CA ILE A 238 20.86 0.95 13.04
C ILE A 238 20.09 2.23 13.34
N GLU A 239 19.55 2.25 14.54
CA GLU A 239 18.67 3.26 15.07
C GLU A 239 19.16 3.68 16.45
N TRP A 240 19.00 4.97 16.77
CA TRP A 240 19.29 5.52 18.09
C TRP A 240 18.62 6.90 18.27
N GLY A 241 18.53 7.37 19.50
CA GLY A 241 18.05 8.71 19.83
C GLY A 241 16.61 8.79 20.32
N GLY A 242 15.92 7.67 20.58
CA GLY A 242 14.54 7.69 21.07
C GLY A 242 14.39 8.25 22.49
N GLU A 243 15.47 8.26 23.28
CA GLU A 243 15.54 8.89 24.62
C GLU A 243 16.03 10.35 24.57
N HIS A 244 16.28 10.88 23.36
CA HIS A 244 16.71 12.25 23.09
C HIS A 244 15.59 13.02 22.38
N ASP A 245 15.68 14.35 22.35
CA ASP A 245 14.82 15.12 21.45
C ASP A 245 15.36 14.99 20.01
N THR A 246 14.67 14.20 19.18
CA THR A 246 15.13 13.84 17.83
C THR A 246 15.25 15.02 16.86
N VAL A 247 14.66 16.18 17.18
CA VAL A 247 14.83 17.41 16.39
C VAL A 247 15.96 18.26 16.94
N HIS A 248 16.03 18.50 18.25
CA HIS A 248 17.06 19.34 18.86
C HIS A 248 18.44 18.68 18.90
N ASP A 249 18.49 17.37 19.15
CA ASP A 249 19.73 16.57 19.23
C ASP A 249 20.06 15.87 17.90
N ASN A 250 19.47 16.30 16.76
CA ASN A 250 19.64 15.65 15.46
C ASN A 250 21.11 15.41 15.06
N GLU A 251 21.98 16.40 15.29
CA GLU A 251 23.40 16.30 14.95
C GLU A 251 24.15 15.31 15.84
N LEU A 252 23.80 15.27 17.14
CA LEU A 252 24.35 14.29 18.08
C LEU A 252 23.95 12.87 17.67
N ILE A 253 22.66 12.68 17.36
CA ILE A 253 22.12 11.40 16.91
C ILE A 253 22.81 10.95 15.62
N ARG A 254 22.97 11.85 14.64
CA ARG A 254 23.72 11.56 13.41
C ARG A 254 25.13 11.10 13.69
N ASP A 255 25.88 11.84 14.49
CA ASP A 255 27.30 11.57 14.74
C ASP A 255 27.50 10.23 15.47
N GLU A 256 26.60 9.90 16.40
CA GLU A 256 26.60 8.61 17.07
C GLU A 256 26.31 7.46 16.08
N LEU A 257 25.27 7.59 15.23
CA LEU A 257 24.95 6.60 14.20
C LEU A 257 26.10 6.41 13.20
N TRP A 258 26.75 7.49 12.77
CA TRP A 258 27.95 7.43 11.94
C TRP A 258 29.09 6.68 12.62
N SER A 259 29.38 7.00 13.88
CA SER A 259 30.45 6.32 14.64
C SER A 259 30.26 4.81 14.64
N VAL A 260 29.01 4.35 14.77
CA VAL A 260 28.67 2.93 14.76
C VAL A 260 28.69 2.33 13.36
N ILE A 261 28.18 3.01 12.33
CA ILE A 261 28.23 2.49 10.96
C ILE A 261 29.67 2.27 10.51
N TYR A 262 30.56 3.24 10.75
CA TYR A 262 31.97 3.06 10.45
C TYR A 262 32.62 1.95 11.29
N GLY A 263 32.17 1.76 12.54
CA GLY A 263 32.57 0.63 13.37
C GLY A 263 32.08 -0.73 12.87
N ILE A 264 30.83 -0.81 12.39
CA ILE A 264 30.25 -2.00 11.74
C ILE A 264 31.03 -2.31 10.47
N TRP A 265 31.32 -1.32 9.65
CA TRP A 265 32.09 -1.51 8.44
C TRP A 265 33.54 -1.93 8.73
N ASP A 266 34.18 -1.37 9.75
CA ASP A 266 35.49 -1.81 10.22
C ASP A 266 35.46 -3.28 10.65
N TYR A 267 34.47 -3.66 11.44
CA TYR A 267 34.28 -5.05 11.87
C TYR A 267 34.09 -5.99 10.68
N ILE A 268 33.22 -5.64 9.72
CA ILE A 268 33.03 -6.43 8.50
C ILE A 268 34.34 -6.56 7.73
N LYS A 269 35.06 -5.45 7.55
CA LYS A 269 36.18 -5.38 6.61
C LYS A 269 37.51 -5.89 7.18
N ASN A 270 37.74 -5.72 8.47
CA ASN A 270 39.05 -5.92 9.09
C ASN A 270 39.08 -7.03 10.15
N SER A 271 37.93 -7.58 10.60
CA SER A 271 37.94 -8.61 11.65
C SER A 271 38.36 -10.02 11.16
N GLY A 272 38.43 -10.23 9.84
CA GLY A 272 38.68 -11.55 9.23
C GLY A 272 37.53 -12.56 9.40
N LYS A 273 36.31 -12.11 9.75
CA LYS A 273 35.13 -12.98 9.95
C LYS A 273 34.17 -13.02 8.77
N PHE A 274 34.42 -12.21 7.75
CA PHE A 274 33.52 -11.98 6.62
C PHE A 274 34.29 -12.06 5.32
N ASP A 275 33.66 -12.55 4.27
CA ASP A 275 34.20 -12.47 2.92
C ASP A 275 33.95 -11.06 2.37
N ALA A 276 34.84 -10.14 2.74
CA ALA A 276 34.69 -8.72 2.44
C ALA A 276 35.94 -8.13 1.77
N ASP A 277 36.90 -8.96 1.33
CA ASP A 277 38.21 -8.50 0.83
C ASP A 277 38.10 -7.49 -0.31
N ASN A 278 37.18 -7.71 -1.25
CA ASN A 278 36.94 -6.84 -2.40
C ASN A 278 35.82 -5.80 -2.17
N MET A 279 35.12 -5.88 -1.03
CA MET A 279 33.99 -5.01 -0.74
C MET A 279 34.46 -3.60 -0.34
N THR A 280 33.75 -2.58 -0.79
CA THR A 280 33.95 -1.18 -0.39
C THR A 280 32.65 -0.55 0.08
N LEU A 281 32.77 0.48 0.92
CA LEU A 281 31.67 1.32 1.34
C LEU A 281 31.32 2.27 0.20
N GLU A 282 30.11 2.15 -0.36
CA GLU A 282 29.68 2.95 -1.51
C GLU A 282 28.95 4.22 -1.10
N TRP A 283 28.11 4.13 -0.07
CA TRP A 283 27.30 5.25 0.38
C TRP A 283 26.97 5.12 1.87
N ILE A 284 26.87 6.26 2.54
CA ILE A 284 26.36 6.39 3.90
C ILE A 284 25.38 7.57 3.88
N GLY A 285 24.24 7.41 4.54
CA GLY A 285 23.28 8.50 4.74
C GLY A 285 23.93 9.70 5.43
N SER A 286 23.56 10.91 5.01
CA SER A 286 24.01 12.14 5.67
C SER A 286 22.96 12.73 6.61
N LEU A 287 21.71 12.28 6.47
CA LEU A 287 20.56 12.74 7.22
C LEU A 287 19.97 11.54 7.97
N PRO A 288 19.81 11.60 9.29
CA PRO A 288 19.05 10.60 10.02
C PRO A 288 17.60 10.58 9.54
N GLY A 289 17.11 9.39 9.19
CA GLY A 289 15.70 9.15 8.96
C GLY A 289 14.96 9.12 10.29
N LYS A 290 14.57 10.30 10.79
CA LYS A 290 13.70 10.41 11.98
C LYS A 290 12.44 9.59 11.78
N ARG A 291 11.99 8.85 12.79
CA ARG A 291 10.75 8.05 12.69
C ARG A 291 9.55 8.76 13.24
N GLU A 292 9.72 9.50 14.32
CA GLU A 292 8.63 10.08 15.13
C GLU A 292 9.03 11.47 15.63
N TYR A 293 8.05 12.35 15.70
CA TYR A 293 8.11 13.56 16.50
C TYR A 293 6.69 14.00 16.89
N ARG A 294 6.28 15.23 16.58
CA ARG A 294 4.95 15.74 16.91
C ARG A 294 3.84 14.98 16.17
N ARG A 295 2.82 14.55 16.92
CA ARG A 295 1.55 14.06 16.38
C ARG A 295 0.47 15.06 16.70
N PHE A 296 -0.18 15.62 15.70
CA PHE A 296 -1.21 16.64 15.93
C PHE A 296 -2.52 16.01 16.43
N THR A 297 -3.29 16.79 17.17
CA THR A 297 -4.61 16.39 17.63
C THR A 297 -5.65 16.82 16.60
N GLY A 298 -6.31 15.84 16.00
CA GLY A 298 -7.52 16.03 15.22
C GLY A 298 -8.76 15.81 16.07
N ASP A 299 -9.92 15.76 15.44
CA ASP A 299 -11.15 15.43 16.15
C ASP A 299 -11.17 13.98 16.62
N TYR A 300 -10.35 13.10 16.04
CA TYR A 300 -10.11 11.73 16.52
C TYR A 300 -8.63 11.41 16.59
N VAL A 301 -8.24 10.77 17.68
CA VAL A 301 -6.94 10.13 17.84
C VAL A 301 -7.12 8.65 17.55
N LEU A 302 -6.48 8.13 16.51
CA LEU A 302 -6.47 6.70 16.21
C LEU A 302 -5.65 5.94 17.27
N THR A 303 -6.14 4.81 17.76
CA THR A 303 -5.53 4.05 18.87
C THR A 303 -5.22 2.60 18.52
N GLN A 304 -4.35 1.93 19.29
CA GLN A 304 -4.05 0.50 19.24
C GLN A 304 -5.33 -0.33 19.16
N ASN A 305 -6.32 0.02 19.99
CA ASN A 305 -7.59 -0.70 20.07
C ASN A 305 -8.35 -0.65 18.74
N ASP A 306 -8.31 0.48 18.04
CA ASP A 306 -8.92 0.62 16.72
C ASP A 306 -8.21 -0.22 15.66
N ILE A 307 -6.88 -0.28 15.70
CA ILE A 307 -6.07 -1.08 14.77
C ILE A 307 -6.36 -2.57 14.93
N ILE A 308 -6.25 -3.09 16.15
CA ILE A 308 -6.35 -4.53 16.44
C ILE A 308 -7.76 -5.05 16.28
N SER A 309 -8.77 -4.25 16.66
CA SER A 309 -10.17 -4.60 16.41
C SER A 309 -10.60 -4.38 14.95
N GLN A 310 -9.70 -3.86 14.08
CA GLN A 310 -10.01 -3.43 12.72
C GLN A 310 -11.28 -2.58 12.69
N ARG A 311 -11.34 -1.54 13.53
CA ARG A 311 -12.57 -0.77 13.73
C ARG A 311 -13.09 -0.18 12.43
N GLU A 312 -14.38 -0.37 12.18
CA GLU A 312 -15.07 0.29 11.09
C GLU A 312 -15.33 1.77 11.42
N PHE A 313 -14.98 2.65 10.50
CA PHE A 313 -15.20 4.08 10.59
C PHE A 313 -16.14 4.53 9.46
N PRO A 314 -17.30 5.14 9.77
CA PRO A 314 -18.18 5.72 8.74
C PRO A 314 -17.47 6.75 7.86
N ASP A 315 -16.46 7.41 8.41
CA ASP A 315 -15.64 8.42 7.77
C ASP A 315 -14.23 7.92 7.39
N ALA A 316 -14.08 6.62 7.17
CA ALA A 316 -12.86 6.07 6.58
C ALA A 316 -12.55 6.75 5.24
N VAL A 317 -11.28 7.12 5.05
CA VAL A 317 -10.76 7.75 3.82
C VAL A 317 -9.44 7.17 3.34
N ALA A 318 -8.79 6.37 4.18
CA ALA A 318 -7.58 5.64 3.86
C ALA A 318 -7.52 4.35 4.69
N PHE A 319 -6.52 3.52 4.45
CA PHE A 319 -6.32 2.26 5.15
C PHE A 319 -4.83 1.98 5.35
N GLY A 320 -4.51 1.10 6.30
CA GLY A 320 -3.18 0.57 6.52
C GLY A 320 -3.24 -0.92 6.84
N GLY A 321 -2.07 -1.55 6.93
CA GLY A 321 -1.96 -2.99 7.22
C GLY A 321 -0.61 -3.42 7.75
N TRP A 322 0.35 -2.50 7.92
CA TRP A 322 1.57 -2.81 8.64
C TRP A 322 1.22 -3.19 10.09
N SER A 323 2.02 -4.04 10.72
CA SER A 323 1.92 -4.27 12.16
C SER A 323 2.08 -2.97 12.94
N ILE A 324 1.59 -2.93 14.17
CA ILE A 324 2.09 -1.98 15.16
C ILE A 324 3.56 -2.32 15.41
N ASP A 325 4.46 -1.56 14.79
CA ASP A 325 5.91 -1.76 14.78
C ASP A 325 6.58 -0.73 15.70
N LEU A 326 6.90 -1.14 16.92
CA LEU A 326 7.54 -0.31 17.94
C LEU A 326 8.99 -0.73 18.16
N HIS A 327 9.88 0.25 18.13
CA HIS A 327 11.33 0.07 18.25
C HIS A 327 11.76 0.44 19.67
N PRO A 328 12.77 -0.22 20.25
CA PRO A 328 13.26 0.14 21.56
C PRO A 328 13.90 1.55 21.50
N PRO A 329 13.59 2.45 22.44
CA PRO A 329 14.15 3.81 22.46
C PRO A 329 15.69 3.88 22.48
N GLN A 330 16.33 2.89 23.09
CA GLN A 330 17.79 2.74 23.14
C GLN A 330 18.38 2.25 21.80
N GLY A 331 17.53 1.86 20.85
CA GLY A 331 17.88 1.47 19.49
C GLY A 331 18.84 0.28 19.42
N MET A 332 19.92 0.45 18.66
CA MET A 332 20.94 -0.59 18.46
C MET A 332 21.64 -1.05 19.75
N TYR A 333 21.56 -0.28 20.84
CA TYR A 333 22.11 -0.64 22.15
C TYR A 333 21.15 -1.42 23.05
N ALA A 334 19.87 -1.49 22.68
CA ALA A 334 18.85 -2.13 23.48
C ALA A 334 19.14 -3.63 23.72
N GLU A 335 18.73 -4.13 24.88
CA GLU A 335 18.82 -5.56 25.19
C GLU A 335 17.78 -6.41 24.47
N ALA A 336 16.64 -5.81 24.17
CA ALA A 336 15.55 -6.43 23.42
C ALA A 336 15.89 -6.58 21.93
N SER A 337 14.96 -7.23 21.21
CA SER A 337 14.90 -7.26 19.75
C SER A 337 14.89 -5.84 19.16
N GLY A 338 15.24 -5.71 17.88
CA GLY A 338 15.23 -4.43 17.17
C GLY A 338 13.85 -3.81 17.06
N SER A 339 12.79 -4.61 17.11
CA SER A 339 11.40 -4.16 17.10
C SER A 339 10.45 -5.18 17.75
N LYS A 340 9.23 -4.72 18.03
CA LYS A 340 8.06 -5.54 18.43
C LYS A 340 6.92 -5.29 17.47
N HIS A 341 6.23 -6.37 17.09
CA HIS A 341 5.18 -6.35 16.08
C HIS A 341 3.88 -6.96 16.64
N MET A 342 2.78 -6.21 16.48
CA MET A 342 1.42 -6.73 16.66
C MET A 342 0.64 -6.54 15.37
N HIS A 343 0.13 -7.63 14.80
CA HIS A 343 -0.67 -7.59 13.57
C HIS A 343 -2.17 -7.52 13.88
N ALA A 344 -2.94 -6.93 12.98
CA ALA A 344 -4.36 -7.23 12.88
C ALA A 344 -4.56 -8.39 11.88
N ASP A 345 -5.71 -9.07 11.90
CA ASP A 345 -5.98 -10.20 10.98
C ASP A 345 -6.19 -9.78 9.50
N GLY A 346 -6.05 -8.49 9.23
CA GLY A 346 -6.15 -7.87 7.92
C GLY A 346 -5.79 -6.39 7.99
N VAL A 347 -6.38 -5.61 7.07
CA VAL A 347 -6.20 -4.15 7.01
C VAL A 347 -7.09 -3.41 8.02
N TYR A 348 -6.72 -2.19 8.38
CA TYR A 348 -7.49 -1.26 9.23
C TYR A 348 -7.76 0.05 8.50
N HIS A 349 -8.73 0.83 8.98
CA HIS A 349 -9.12 2.11 8.39
C HIS A 349 -8.56 3.32 9.14
N VAL A 350 -8.34 4.41 8.38
CA VAL A 350 -7.98 5.72 8.91
C VAL A 350 -9.15 6.69 8.66
N PRO A 351 -9.75 7.26 9.72
CA PRO A 351 -10.87 8.18 9.59
C PRO A 351 -10.43 9.60 9.21
N PHE A 352 -11.25 10.33 8.46
CA PHE A 352 -10.93 11.68 7.97
C PHE A 352 -10.67 12.68 9.10
N ARG A 353 -11.36 12.52 10.23
CA ARG A 353 -11.18 13.33 11.44
C ARG A 353 -9.81 13.19 12.13
N SER A 354 -8.98 12.25 11.69
CA SER A 354 -7.56 12.15 12.09
C SER A 354 -6.61 12.95 11.17
N LEU A 355 -7.13 13.52 10.07
CA LEU A 355 -6.34 14.19 9.03
C LEU A 355 -6.48 15.73 9.03
N TYR A 356 -7.20 16.31 10.00
CA TYR A 356 -7.29 17.76 10.16
C TYR A 356 -7.17 18.20 11.61
N SER A 357 -6.66 19.42 11.82
CA SER A 357 -6.41 19.94 13.16
C SER A 357 -7.70 20.21 13.93
N ALA A 358 -7.70 19.87 15.22
CA ALA A 358 -8.81 20.16 16.12
C ALA A 358 -9.00 21.67 16.34
N ASN A 359 -7.95 22.48 16.23
CA ASN A 359 -7.99 23.91 16.59
C ASN A 359 -7.43 24.89 15.56
N VAL A 360 -6.88 24.40 14.43
CA VAL A 360 -6.47 25.23 13.29
C VAL A 360 -7.39 24.93 12.11
N ARG A 361 -8.36 25.82 11.88
CA ARG A 361 -9.54 25.61 11.04
C ARG A 361 -9.23 25.30 9.57
N ASN A 362 -8.14 25.83 9.02
CA ASN A 362 -7.76 25.66 7.62
C ASN A 362 -6.52 24.79 7.42
N MET A 363 -6.21 23.91 8.37
CA MET A 363 -5.06 23.03 8.32
C MET A 363 -5.47 21.54 8.28
N LEU A 364 -5.01 20.84 7.25
CA LEU A 364 -4.92 19.39 7.26
C LEU A 364 -3.49 18.94 7.60
N MET A 365 -3.37 17.70 8.01
CA MET A 365 -2.11 17.02 8.34
C MET A 365 -2.06 15.70 7.56
N ALA A 366 -0.90 15.37 7.01
CA ALA A 366 -0.72 14.14 6.27
C ALA A 366 0.69 13.57 6.40
N GLY A 367 0.75 12.27 6.69
CA GLY A 367 1.98 11.54 6.91
C GLY A 367 2.12 11.13 8.37
N ARG A 368 3.24 11.48 8.99
CA ARG A 368 3.60 11.01 10.34
C ARG A 368 3.08 11.90 11.46
N ASP A 369 2.60 13.08 11.11
CA ASP A 369 2.10 14.09 12.02
C ASP A 369 0.58 14.01 12.21
N ILE A 370 -0.06 12.97 11.64
CA ILE A 370 -1.50 12.75 11.76
C ILE A 370 -1.93 12.43 13.20
N SER A 371 -3.24 12.49 13.45
CA SER A 371 -3.77 12.24 14.78
C SER A 371 -3.88 10.75 15.11
N ALA A 372 -2.87 10.27 15.84
CA ALA A 372 -2.77 8.90 16.35
C ALA A 372 -2.04 8.91 17.71
N SER A 373 -2.34 7.93 18.56
CA SER A 373 -1.51 7.65 19.75
C SER A 373 -0.11 7.17 19.34
N HIS A 374 0.86 7.21 20.24
CA HIS A 374 2.19 6.65 19.99
C HIS A 374 2.15 5.19 19.55
N VAL A 375 1.26 4.39 20.13
CA VAL A 375 1.16 2.96 19.79
C VAL A 375 0.58 2.79 18.38
N ALA A 376 -0.56 3.43 18.06
CA ALA A 376 -1.14 3.36 16.73
C ALA A 376 -0.23 3.96 15.64
N PHE A 377 0.55 4.98 16.01
CA PHE A 377 1.55 5.59 15.15
C PHE A 377 2.56 4.57 14.60
N GLY A 378 2.88 3.52 15.36
CA GLY A 378 3.77 2.43 14.94
C GLY A 378 3.38 1.78 13.61
N THR A 379 2.10 1.81 13.23
CA THR A 379 1.61 1.30 11.94
C THR A 379 1.30 2.40 10.92
N THR A 380 0.74 3.54 11.33
CA THR A 380 0.30 4.58 10.38
C THR A 380 1.46 5.36 9.73
N ARG A 381 2.63 5.37 10.38
CA ARG A 381 3.84 6.08 9.92
C ARG A 381 4.51 5.51 8.66
N VAL A 382 4.06 4.35 8.20
CA VAL A 382 4.70 3.61 7.11
C VAL A 382 4.39 4.30 5.78
N MET A 383 5.38 4.34 4.87
CA MET A 383 5.40 5.34 3.81
C MET A 383 4.29 5.20 2.75
N ALA A 384 3.88 4.00 2.35
CA ALA A 384 2.74 3.83 1.46
C ALA A 384 1.41 4.16 2.15
N THR A 385 1.27 3.85 3.44
CA THR A 385 0.14 4.30 4.26
C THR A 385 0.10 5.82 4.36
N CYS A 386 1.24 6.48 4.58
CA CYS A 386 1.36 7.93 4.53
C CYS A 386 0.99 8.51 3.15
N ALA A 387 1.31 7.80 2.06
CA ALA A 387 0.97 8.22 0.70
C ALA A 387 -0.55 8.24 0.47
N VAL A 388 -1.28 7.18 0.83
CA VAL A 388 -2.74 7.13 0.69
C VAL A 388 -3.47 8.07 1.65
N ILE A 389 -2.91 8.30 2.85
CA ILE A 389 -3.37 9.37 3.74
C ILE A 389 -3.16 10.75 3.11
N GLY A 390 -2.01 10.95 2.46
CA GLY A 390 -1.71 12.16 1.68
C GLY A 390 -2.71 12.41 0.57
N GLU A 391 -3.01 11.40 -0.24
CA GLU A 391 -4.05 11.47 -1.28
C GLU A 391 -5.42 11.82 -0.68
N ALA A 392 -5.80 11.21 0.44
CA ALA A 392 -7.03 11.54 1.16
C ALA A 392 -7.08 13.01 1.65
N ALA A 393 -6.01 13.48 2.28
CA ALA A 393 -5.91 14.86 2.76
C ALA A 393 -5.89 15.87 1.60
N GLY A 394 -5.17 15.58 0.51
CA GLY A 394 -5.14 16.43 -0.69
C GLY A 394 -6.50 16.55 -1.36
N THR A 395 -7.23 15.43 -1.46
CA THR A 395 -8.62 15.41 -1.95
C THR A 395 -9.53 16.25 -1.06
N GLY A 396 -9.42 16.07 0.27
CA GLY A 396 -10.15 16.87 1.25
C GLY A 396 -9.84 18.36 1.13
N ALA A 397 -8.56 18.73 0.98
CA ALA A 397 -8.14 20.11 0.80
C ALA A 397 -8.71 20.75 -0.47
N ALA A 398 -8.73 20.00 -1.58
CA ALA A 398 -9.29 20.48 -2.83
C ALA A 398 -10.78 20.74 -2.76
N LEU A 399 -11.54 19.82 -2.13
CA LEU A 399 -12.96 20.03 -1.90
C LEU A 399 -13.22 21.20 -0.94
N CYS A 400 -12.40 21.36 0.10
CA CYS A 400 -12.47 22.51 1.01
C CYS A 400 -12.27 23.84 0.27
N ALA A 401 -11.24 23.93 -0.57
CA ALA A 401 -10.94 25.13 -1.37
C ALA A 401 -12.06 25.42 -2.40
N ALA A 402 -12.54 24.39 -3.10
CA ALA A 402 -13.61 24.53 -4.09
C ALA A 402 -14.95 24.97 -3.49
N MET A 403 -15.28 24.48 -2.28
CA MET A 403 -16.57 24.76 -1.62
C MET A 403 -16.50 25.94 -0.64
N GLY A 404 -15.31 26.44 -0.32
CA GLY A 404 -15.11 27.49 0.69
C GLY A 404 -15.48 27.02 2.11
N VAL A 405 -15.17 25.77 2.45
CA VAL A 405 -15.46 25.15 3.76
C VAL A 405 -14.20 24.70 4.47
N SER A 406 -14.24 24.60 5.80
CA SER A 406 -13.17 23.96 6.57
C SER A 406 -13.18 22.43 6.45
N PRO A 407 -12.08 21.73 6.76
CA PRO A 407 -12.05 20.27 6.80
C PRO A 407 -13.10 19.68 7.76
N ARG A 408 -13.34 20.32 8.90
CA ARG A 408 -14.38 19.95 9.86
C ARG A 408 -15.79 20.08 9.26
N GLU A 409 -16.04 21.13 8.49
CA GLU A 409 -17.32 21.31 7.78
C GLU A 409 -17.47 20.32 6.61
N LEU A 410 -16.39 20.01 5.89
CA LEU A 410 -16.37 18.96 4.87
C LEU A 410 -16.75 17.61 5.49
N TYR A 411 -16.14 17.23 6.62
CA TYR A 411 -16.52 16.04 7.39
C TYR A 411 -18.01 16.06 7.75
N ALA A 412 -18.48 17.14 8.37
CA ALA A 412 -19.82 17.19 8.94
C ALA A 412 -20.95 17.20 7.89
N ARG A 413 -20.69 17.72 6.68
CA ARG A 413 -21.76 18.00 5.69
C ARG A 413 -21.54 17.36 4.32
N HIS A 414 -20.31 16.96 3.99
CA HIS A 414 -19.92 16.57 2.63
C HIS A 414 -19.03 15.32 2.59
N LEU A 415 -19.02 14.51 3.66
CA LEU A 415 -18.21 13.29 3.74
C LEU A 415 -18.45 12.33 2.57
N ALA A 416 -19.71 12.14 2.15
CA ALA A 416 -20.03 11.30 1.00
C ALA A 416 -19.38 11.82 -0.29
N VAL A 417 -19.30 13.14 -0.49
CA VAL A 417 -18.61 13.72 -1.65
C VAL A 417 -17.11 13.40 -1.60
N LEU A 418 -16.48 13.51 -0.43
CA LEU A 418 -15.07 13.15 -0.25
C LEU A 418 -14.82 11.67 -0.59
N GLN A 419 -15.59 10.75 0.00
CA GLN A 419 -15.42 9.31 -0.24
C GLN A 419 -15.67 8.93 -1.71
N GLN A 420 -16.73 9.47 -2.33
CA GLN A 420 -17.01 9.19 -3.74
C GLN A 420 -15.97 9.80 -4.69
N THR A 421 -15.37 10.95 -4.33
CA THR A 421 -14.25 11.54 -5.09
C THR A 421 -13.01 10.66 -5.00
N LEU A 422 -12.66 10.17 -3.81
CA LEU A 422 -11.55 9.24 -3.61
C LEU A 422 -11.71 7.97 -4.46
N LEU A 423 -12.88 7.33 -4.39
CA LEU A 423 -13.19 6.16 -5.21
C LEU A 423 -13.10 6.48 -6.71
N ARG A 424 -13.57 7.66 -7.15
CA ARG A 424 -13.42 8.13 -8.53
C ARG A 424 -11.96 8.35 -8.93
N GLN A 425 -11.05 8.62 -7.99
CA GLN A 425 -9.60 8.73 -8.22
C GLN A 425 -8.85 7.39 -8.11
N ASP A 426 -9.54 6.27 -7.83
CA ASP A 426 -8.94 4.96 -7.48
C ASP A 426 -8.22 4.94 -6.13
N ALA A 427 -8.41 5.97 -5.29
CA ALA A 427 -8.00 5.96 -3.90
C ALA A 427 -8.96 5.04 -3.11
N SER A 428 -8.50 3.82 -2.83
CA SER A 428 -9.34 2.79 -2.22
C SER A 428 -9.75 3.13 -0.79
N ILE A 429 -11.01 2.91 -0.49
CA ILE A 429 -11.55 2.83 0.87
C ILE A 429 -12.17 1.44 1.01
N ILE A 430 -11.57 0.57 1.84
CA ILE A 430 -11.91 -0.85 1.85
C ILE A 430 -13.36 -1.04 2.31
N GLY A 431 -14.11 -1.85 1.57
CA GLY A 431 -15.52 -2.12 1.83
C GLY A 431 -16.50 -1.00 1.43
N VAL A 432 -16.02 0.19 1.04
CA VAL A 432 -16.90 1.29 0.60
C VAL A 432 -17.18 1.15 -0.89
N ARG A 433 -18.48 1.13 -1.21
CA ARG A 433 -18.99 1.04 -2.57
C ARG A 433 -19.15 2.44 -3.18
N SER A 434 -18.76 2.58 -4.43
CA SER A 434 -19.17 3.73 -5.23
C SER A 434 -20.69 3.72 -5.44
N HIS A 435 -21.31 4.87 -5.20
CA HIS A 435 -22.71 5.15 -5.46
C HIS A 435 -22.88 6.47 -6.21
N ASP A 436 -21.87 6.85 -6.99
CA ASP A 436 -21.89 8.03 -7.85
C ASP A 436 -23.08 7.98 -8.81
N GLU A 437 -24.05 8.87 -8.60
CA GLU A 437 -25.27 8.92 -9.40
C GLU A 437 -25.02 9.44 -10.82
N LEU A 438 -23.90 10.13 -11.05
CA LEU A 438 -23.49 10.65 -12.35
C LEU A 438 -22.84 9.57 -13.22
N ASP A 439 -22.44 8.44 -12.63
CA ASP A 439 -21.91 7.30 -13.37
C ASP A 439 -23.04 6.55 -14.09
N LEU A 440 -23.12 6.79 -15.39
CA LEU A 440 -24.10 6.20 -16.28
C LEU A 440 -23.87 4.70 -16.48
N ALA A 441 -22.65 4.18 -16.27
CA ALA A 441 -22.37 2.75 -16.44
C ALA A 441 -23.21 1.89 -15.48
N ARG A 442 -23.49 2.39 -14.27
CA ARG A 442 -24.32 1.72 -13.25
C ARG A 442 -25.78 1.56 -13.64
N ARG A 443 -26.25 2.32 -14.63
CA ARG A 443 -27.61 2.26 -15.17
C ARG A 443 -27.72 1.32 -16.37
N ALA A 444 -26.59 0.81 -16.85
CA ALA A 444 -26.55 -0.10 -17.98
C ALA A 444 -26.84 -1.54 -17.54
N LYS A 445 -27.47 -2.30 -18.43
CA LYS A 445 -27.36 -3.76 -18.40
C LYS A 445 -25.96 -4.15 -18.90
N VAL A 446 -25.27 -4.99 -18.14
CA VAL A 446 -23.93 -5.47 -18.50
C VAL A 446 -24.01 -6.88 -19.09
N THR A 447 -23.23 -7.12 -20.15
CA THR A 447 -23.03 -8.45 -20.74
C THR A 447 -21.57 -8.59 -21.16
N ALA A 448 -21.09 -9.81 -21.40
CA ALA A 448 -19.74 -10.05 -21.88
C ALA A 448 -19.69 -11.13 -22.98
N SER A 449 -18.61 -11.17 -23.75
CA SER A 449 -18.31 -12.21 -24.74
C SER A 449 -18.28 -13.61 -24.11
N SER A 450 -17.64 -13.70 -22.94
CA SER A 450 -17.53 -14.89 -22.12
C SER A 450 -17.38 -14.49 -20.66
N THR A 451 -17.49 -15.47 -19.75
CA THR A 451 -17.29 -15.28 -18.32
C THR A 451 -16.75 -16.57 -17.74
N LEU A 452 -15.76 -16.47 -16.84
CA LEU A 452 -15.23 -17.62 -16.13
C LEU A 452 -16.28 -18.14 -15.13
N THR A 453 -16.83 -19.32 -15.42
CA THR A 453 -17.88 -19.94 -14.60
C THR A 453 -17.37 -21.10 -13.74
N GLY A 454 -16.08 -21.42 -13.78
CA GLY A 454 -15.49 -22.47 -12.96
C GLY A 454 -14.04 -22.15 -12.64
N ILE A 455 -13.60 -22.49 -11.41
CA ILE A 455 -12.21 -22.35 -11.01
C ILE A 455 -11.54 -23.70 -11.25
N ALA A 456 -10.66 -23.76 -12.24
CA ALA A 456 -9.95 -24.98 -12.64
C ALA A 456 -8.48 -24.67 -12.96
N LEU A 457 -7.59 -25.15 -12.11
CA LEU A 457 -6.14 -25.04 -12.19
C LEU A 457 -5.57 -26.43 -12.51
N GLU A 458 -5.53 -26.77 -13.79
CA GLU A 458 -5.31 -28.16 -14.24
C GLU A 458 -3.92 -28.42 -14.83
N GLN A 459 -3.06 -27.40 -14.93
CA GLN A 459 -1.71 -27.53 -15.46
C GLN A 459 -0.71 -27.83 -14.33
N PRO A 460 -0.28 -29.10 -14.13
CA PRO A 460 0.62 -29.46 -13.04
C PRO A 460 2.05 -28.99 -13.30
N GLY A 461 2.65 -28.40 -12.27
CA GLY A 461 4.07 -28.10 -12.14
C GLY A 461 4.74 -29.06 -11.17
N GLU A 462 5.56 -28.52 -10.27
CA GLU A 462 6.29 -29.30 -9.28
C GLU A 462 5.38 -29.87 -8.18
N THR A 463 5.77 -31.02 -7.62
CA THR A 463 5.08 -31.62 -6.49
C THR A 463 5.57 -31.02 -5.16
N TYR A 464 4.64 -30.87 -4.23
CA TYR A 464 4.86 -30.41 -2.87
C TYR A 464 4.52 -31.53 -1.88
N PRO A 465 5.51 -32.10 -1.16
CA PRO A 465 5.25 -33.07 -0.10
C PRO A 465 4.42 -32.45 1.03
N LEU A 466 3.29 -33.06 1.38
CA LEU A 466 2.34 -32.53 2.37
C LEU A 466 2.82 -32.82 3.82
N GLY A 467 4.00 -32.31 4.17
CA GLY A 467 4.63 -32.50 5.48
C GLY A 467 4.06 -31.61 6.59
N THR A 468 3.48 -30.46 6.22
CA THR A 468 2.83 -29.48 7.11
C THR A 468 1.42 -29.19 6.60
N ASP A 469 0.59 -28.55 7.44
CA ASP A 469 -0.73 -28.09 6.98
C ASP A 469 -0.54 -26.99 5.92
N VAL A 470 -1.33 -27.09 4.85
CA VAL A 470 -1.40 -26.06 3.80
C VAL A 470 -2.85 -25.62 3.62
N ALA A 471 -3.07 -24.51 2.93
CA ALA A 471 -4.41 -24.07 2.62
C ALA A 471 -4.53 -23.45 1.23
N LEU A 472 -5.76 -23.49 0.72
CA LEU A 472 -6.20 -22.84 -0.51
C LEU A 472 -7.28 -21.82 -0.13
N LEU A 473 -7.17 -20.60 -0.63
CA LEU A 473 -8.25 -19.62 -0.57
C LEU A 473 -8.88 -19.49 -1.96
N LEU A 474 -10.21 -19.48 -2.02
CA LEU A 474 -10.96 -19.25 -3.26
C LEU A 474 -12.30 -18.55 -2.98
N PRO A 475 -12.89 -17.82 -3.94
CA PRO A 475 -14.18 -17.19 -3.76
C PRO A 475 -15.32 -18.19 -3.91
N VAL A 476 -16.34 -18.07 -3.05
CA VAL A 476 -17.54 -18.89 -3.07
C VAL A 476 -18.75 -18.02 -3.37
N HIS A 477 -19.28 -18.14 -4.59
CA HIS A 477 -20.51 -17.46 -5.00
C HIS A 477 -21.24 -18.23 -6.13
N PRO A 478 -22.47 -18.74 -5.93
CA PRO A 478 -23.24 -18.76 -4.67
C PRO A 478 -22.97 -19.98 -3.78
N VAL A 479 -22.31 -21.02 -4.29
CA VAL A 479 -22.14 -22.30 -3.58
C VAL A 479 -20.85 -22.98 -4.00
N LEU A 480 -20.21 -23.67 -3.05
CA LEU A 480 -19.19 -24.68 -3.29
C LEU A 480 -19.84 -26.05 -3.09
N SER A 481 -19.97 -26.88 -4.13
CA SER A 481 -20.51 -28.25 -4.02
C SER A 481 -19.42 -29.30 -3.74
N GLY A 482 -18.16 -28.86 -3.68
CA GLY A 482 -16.98 -29.68 -3.47
C GLY A 482 -15.80 -29.19 -4.29
N LEU A 483 -14.64 -29.76 -4.01
CA LEU A 483 -13.37 -29.43 -4.64
C LEU A 483 -12.68 -30.74 -5.06
N GLU A 484 -11.97 -30.76 -6.17
CA GLU A 484 -11.01 -31.83 -6.48
C GLU A 484 -9.59 -31.28 -6.40
N LEU A 485 -8.67 -32.06 -5.82
CA LEU A 485 -7.24 -31.76 -5.78
C LEU A 485 -6.46 -32.80 -6.57
N LEU A 486 -5.44 -32.35 -7.29
CA LEU A 486 -4.49 -33.24 -7.94
C LEU A 486 -3.37 -33.60 -6.96
N LEU A 487 -3.19 -34.89 -6.69
CA LEU A 487 -2.20 -35.37 -5.73
C LEU A 487 -1.58 -36.71 -6.10
N ASP A 488 -0.43 -37.00 -5.48
CA ASP A 488 0.17 -38.32 -5.36
C ASP A 488 -0.15 -38.91 -3.99
N ALA A 489 -0.28 -40.24 -3.91
CA ALA A 489 -0.34 -40.98 -2.65
C ALA A 489 0.60 -42.20 -2.71
N SER A 490 1.58 -42.23 -1.82
CA SER A 490 2.57 -43.32 -1.72
C SER A 490 2.04 -44.58 -1.04
N SER A 491 0.94 -44.47 -0.30
CA SER A 491 0.20 -45.58 0.28
C SER A 491 -1.26 -45.19 0.48
N ASP A 492 -2.14 -46.18 0.63
CA ASP A 492 -3.53 -45.93 1.02
C ASP A 492 -3.57 -45.16 2.34
N THR A 493 -4.31 -44.06 2.38
CA THR A 493 -4.33 -43.12 3.50
C THR A 493 -5.68 -42.42 3.61
N ALA A 494 -5.89 -41.69 4.71
CA ALA A 494 -7.04 -40.80 4.88
C ALA A 494 -6.55 -39.35 4.94
N LEU A 495 -7.06 -38.51 4.05
CA LEU A 495 -6.77 -37.08 4.01
C LEU A 495 -7.88 -36.30 4.70
N THR A 496 -7.52 -35.51 5.73
CA THR A 496 -8.45 -34.59 6.41
C THR A 496 -8.37 -33.22 5.75
N VAL A 497 -9.53 -32.66 5.42
CA VAL A 497 -9.67 -31.31 4.90
C VAL A 497 -10.75 -30.54 5.65
N GLU A 498 -10.56 -29.24 5.79
CA GLU A 498 -11.47 -28.35 6.51
C GLU A 498 -11.75 -27.09 5.69
N LEU A 499 -13.01 -26.66 5.65
CA LEU A 499 -13.42 -25.40 5.07
C LEU A 499 -13.75 -24.43 6.19
N TRP A 500 -13.12 -23.26 6.15
CA TRP A 500 -13.34 -22.15 7.06
C TRP A 500 -13.84 -20.93 6.27
N ASP A 501 -14.65 -20.08 6.90
CA ASP A 501 -14.84 -18.71 6.43
C ASP A 501 -13.69 -17.80 6.87
N THR A 502 -13.70 -16.55 6.41
CA THR A 502 -12.72 -15.53 6.80
C THR A 502 -13.24 -14.53 7.83
N GLY A 503 -14.47 -14.72 8.32
CA GLY A 503 -15.17 -13.81 9.23
C GLY A 503 -15.53 -12.47 8.59
N ARG A 504 -14.53 -11.64 8.29
CA ARG A 504 -14.68 -10.36 7.60
C ARG A 504 -14.34 -10.50 6.12
N LYS A 505 -14.93 -9.64 5.30
CA LYS A 505 -14.78 -9.66 3.83
C LYS A 505 -13.40 -9.18 3.37
N GLU A 506 -12.75 -8.37 4.19
CA GLU A 506 -11.40 -7.83 4.01
C GLU A 506 -10.31 -8.70 4.66
N ASN A 507 -10.68 -9.79 5.35
CA ASN A 507 -9.75 -10.75 5.94
C ASN A 507 -9.58 -11.96 5.02
N TYR A 508 -8.39 -12.59 5.09
CA TYR A 508 -7.97 -13.68 4.21
C TYR A 508 -7.31 -14.83 4.99
N VAL A 509 -7.76 -15.02 6.23
CA VAL A 509 -7.27 -15.99 7.21
C VAL A 509 -8.46 -16.79 7.75
N PRO A 510 -8.27 -18.03 8.25
CA PRO A 510 -9.39 -18.83 8.72
C PRO A 510 -9.98 -18.24 10.00
N HIS A 511 -11.31 -18.14 10.07
CA HIS A 511 -12.03 -17.62 11.23
C HIS A 511 -12.98 -18.65 11.84
N SER A 512 -14.09 -19.00 11.18
CA SER A 512 -15.04 -19.99 11.67
C SER A 512 -15.09 -21.24 10.79
N LEU A 513 -14.97 -22.42 11.41
CA LEU A 513 -15.03 -23.72 10.73
C LEU A 513 -16.46 -23.99 10.25
N GLN A 514 -16.59 -24.29 8.96
CA GLN A 514 -17.87 -24.57 8.31
C GLN A 514 -18.06 -26.07 8.06
N VAL A 515 -17.03 -26.74 7.53
CA VAL A 515 -17.10 -28.15 7.12
C VAL A 515 -15.79 -28.87 7.41
N THR A 516 -15.85 -30.11 7.87
CA THR A 516 -14.71 -31.03 7.93
C THR A 516 -15.03 -32.29 7.15
N ALA A 517 -14.08 -32.76 6.33
CA ALA A 517 -14.21 -34.00 5.59
C ALA A 517 -12.95 -34.87 5.75
N ASN A 518 -13.16 -36.19 5.79
CA ASN A 518 -12.09 -37.18 5.75
C ASN A 518 -12.29 -38.03 4.49
N VAL A 519 -11.29 -38.04 3.61
CA VAL A 519 -11.36 -38.70 2.31
C VAL A 519 -10.35 -39.82 2.26
N ASN A 520 -10.79 -41.02 1.93
CA ASN A 520 -9.89 -42.13 1.66
C ASN A 520 -9.19 -41.91 0.32
N VAL A 521 -7.87 -41.93 0.32
CA VAL A 521 -7.02 -41.77 -0.86
C VAL A 521 -6.30 -43.09 -1.08
N THR A 522 -6.52 -43.70 -2.25
CA THR A 522 -5.81 -44.91 -2.67
C THR A 522 -4.42 -44.57 -3.20
N THR A 523 -3.49 -45.50 -3.10
CA THR A 523 -2.14 -45.37 -3.66
C THR A 523 -2.19 -45.07 -5.16
N GLY A 524 -1.44 -44.09 -5.63
CA GLY A 524 -1.45 -43.67 -7.04
C GLY A 524 -0.72 -42.35 -7.28
N THR A 525 -0.51 -42.01 -8.54
CA THR A 525 0.18 -40.77 -8.95
C THR A 525 -0.72 -39.90 -9.83
N ALA A 526 -0.63 -38.58 -9.68
CA ALA A 526 -1.38 -37.58 -10.44
C ALA A 526 -2.88 -37.90 -10.53
N GLN A 527 -3.49 -38.25 -9.40
CA GLN A 527 -4.91 -38.58 -9.32
C GLN A 527 -5.72 -37.39 -8.80
N TRP A 528 -6.89 -37.16 -9.42
CA TRP A 528 -7.86 -36.20 -8.93
C TRP A 528 -8.68 -36.82 -7.81
N VAL A 529 -8.58 -36.25 -6.61
CA VAL A 529 -9.31 -36.70 -5.42
C VAL A 529 -10.41 -35.70 -5.08
N LYS A 530 -11.64 -36.20 -5.01
CA LYS A 530 -12.82 -35.42 -4.63
C LYS A 530 -12.90 -35.19 -3.13
N LEU A 531 -13.00 -33.92 -2.76
CA LEU A 531 -13.21 -33.41 -1.42
C LEU A 531 -14.67 -32.95 -1.26
N PRO A 532 -15.48 -33.59 -0.39
CA PRO A 532 -16.89 -33.25 -0.21
C PRO A 532 -17.05 -32.03 0.72
N LEU A 533 -16.60 -30.87 0.25
CA LEU A 533 -16.66 -29.58 0.96
C LEU A 533 -17.88 -28.77 0.49
N GLU A 534 -19.08 -29.22 0.86
CA GLU A 534 -20.32 -28.53 0.49
C GLU A 534 -20.59 -27.32 1.40
N TRP A 535 -20.61 -26.11 0.83
CA TRP A 535 -20.89 -24.89 1.59
C TRP A 535 -21.62 -23.85 0.73
N ARG A 536 -22.67 -23.24 1.31
CA ARG A 536 -23.41 -22.12 0.74
C ARG A 536 -23.36 -20.96 1.75
N PRO A 537 -22.49 -19.96 1.55
CA PRO A 537 -22.49 -18.81 2.43
C PRO A 537 -23.76 -17.97 2.24
N GLU A 538 -24.15 -17.20 3.26
CA GLU A 538 -25.31 -16.29 3.20
C GLU A 538 -25.10 -15.16 2.18
N GLU A 539 -23.87 -14.66 2.10
CA GLU A 539 -23.42 -13.65 1.16
C GLU A 539 -22.13 -14.13 0.44
N PRO A 540 -21.81 -13.60 -0.75
CA PRO A 540 -20.54 -13.89 -1.41
C PRO A 540 -19.35 -13.61 -0.49
N GLN A 541 -18.48 -14.60 -0.33
CA GLN A 541 -17.27 -14.50 0.50
C GLN A 541 -16.19 -15.51 0.08
N ASN A 542 -15.01 -15.41 0.67
CA ASN A 542 -13.91 -16.36 0.43
C ASN A 542 -14.02 -17.57 1.37
N ALA A 543 -13.67 -18.75 0.86
CA ALA A 543 -13.41 -19.94 1.67
C ALA A 543 -11.90 -20.09 1.89
N PHE A 544 -11.51 -20.41 3.12
CA PHE A 544 -10.15 -20.82 3.48
C PHE A 544 -10.14 -22.33 3.75
N ILE A 545 -9.60 -23.10 2.81
CA ILE A 545 -9.65 -24.56 2.81
C ILE A 545 -8.31 -25.10 3.31
N ILE A 546 -8.27 -25.62 4.54
CA ILE A 546 -7.10 -26.25 5.13
C ILE A 546 -7.02 -27.71 4.71
N ILE A 547 -5.87 -28.11 4.20
CA ILE A 547 -5.50 -29.49 3.88
C ILE A 547 -4.48 -29.93 4.93
N ARG A 548 -4.88 -30.87 5.78
CA ARG A 548 -4.04 -31.32 6.91
C ARG A 548 -2.84 -32.11 6.42
N SER A 549 -1.70 -31.92 7.09
CA SER A 549 -0.47 -32.67 6.84
C SER A 549 -0.72 -34.18 6.71
N ASN A 550 -0.12 -34.80 5.69
CA ASN A 550 -0.18 -36.24 5.46
C ASN A 550 1.08 -36.70 4.74
N LYS A 551 1.95 -37.42 5.47
CA LYS A 551 3.25 -37.88 4.96
C LYS A 551 3.18 -38.81 3.74
N ALA A 552 2.01 -39.40 3.48
CA ALA A 552 1.81 -40.25 2.32
C ALA A 552 1.44 -39.46 1.05
N VAL A 553 1.11 -38.17 1.17
CA VAL A 553 0.53 -37.35 0.09
C VAL A 553 1.50 -36.28 -0.39
N SER A 554 1.52 -36.03 -1.70
CA SER A 554 2.12 -34.83 -2.30
C SER A 554 1.09 -34.13 -3.18
N LEU A 555 1.00 -32.80 -3.09
CA LEU A 555 0.12 -31.99 -3.93
C LEU A 555 0.87 -31.49 -5.15
N TYR A 556 0.18 -31.18 -6.24
CA TYR A 556 0.79 -30.53 -7.40
C TYR A 556 0.58 -29.02 -7.33
N HIS A 557 1.65 -28.23 -7.46
CA HIS A 557 1.53 -26.82 -7.81
C HIS A 557 0.99 -26.69 -9.23
N SER A 558 0.25 -25.62 -9.49
CA SER A 558 -0.12 -25.21 -10.84
C SER A 558 0.94 -24.28 -11.39
N THR A 559 1.22 -24.41 -12.68
CA THR A 559 2.06 -23.45 -13.42
C THR A 559 1.32 -22.16 -13.78
N GLU A 560 0.03 -22.05 -13.42
CA GLU A 560 -0.84 -20.95 -13.76
C GLU A 560 -1.28 -20.19 -12.48
N ALA A 561 -1.21 -18.86 -12.53
CA ALA A 561 -1.82 -18.01 -11.52
C ALA A 561 -3.32 -17.82 -11.80
N HIS A 562 -4.09 -17.49 -10.75
CA HIS A 562 -5.53 -17.24 -10.89
C HIS A 562 -6.00 -16.18 -9.89
N SER A 563 -6.60 -15.11 -10.39
CA SER A 563 -7.08 -14.02 -9.56
C SER A 563 -8.21 -14.48 -8.65
N GLY A 564 -8.11 -14.17 -7.37
CA GLY A 564 -9.01 -14.68 -6.32
C GLY A 564 -8.61 -16.02 -5.71
N VAL A 565 -7.61 -16.74 -6.24
CA VAL A 565 -7.12 -18.00 -5.67
C VAL A 565 -5.73 -17.79 -5.08
N LEU A 566 -5.58 -18.04 -3.78
CA LEU A 566 -4.29 -17.96 -3.08
C LEU A 566 -3.96 -19.29 -2.40
N ILE A 567 -2.68 -19.48 -2.09
CA ILE A 567 -2.22 -20.61 -1.27
C ILE A 567 -1.47 -20.15 -0.04
N PHE A 568 -1.54 -20.96 1.00
CA PHE A 568 -0.89 -20.70 2.27
C PHE A 568 -0.23 -21.96 2.81
N PHE A 569 0.83 -21.74 3.55
CA PHE A 569 1.58 -22.75 4.28
C PHE A 569 1.53 -22.35 5.75
N LYS A 570 1.20 -23.31 6.60
CA LYS A 570 1.25 -23.10 8.04
C LYS A 570 2.71 -23.07 8.48
N THR A 571 3.12 -21.98 9.10
CA THR A 571 4.47 -21.84 9.66
C THR A 571 4.49 -22.41 11.09
N GLU A 572 5.50 -23.24 11.39
CA GLU A 572 5.69 -23.79 12.75
C GLU A 572 6.54 -22.86 13.64
N GLU A 573 7.33 -21.94 13.05
CA GLU A 573 8.14 -20.91 13.71
C GLU A 573 8.27 -19.65 12.83
N ASN A 574 8.47 -18.47 13.44
CA ASN A 574 8.73 -17.22 12.72
C ASN A 574 10.04 -17.30 11.91
N HIS A 575 9.99 -16.95 10.62
CA HIS A 575 11.17 -16.95 9.73
C HIS A 575 12.20 -15.86 10.05
N VAL A 576 11.86 -14.90 10.91
CA VAL A 576 12.76 -13.84 11.36
C VAL A 576 13.36 -14.21 12.72
N SER A 577 14.68 -14.04 12.86
CA SER A 577 15.39 -14.26 14.13
C SER A 577 14.74 -13.45 15.25
N LYS A 578 14.47 -14.07 16.41
CA LYS A 578 13.95 -13.37 17.61
C LYS A 578 14.82 -12.20 18.08
N ASN A 579 16.10 -12.17 17.69
CA ASN A 579 16.99 -11.05 18.00
C ASN A 579 16.77 -9.83 17.06
N LEU A 580 16.15 -10.04 15.90
CA LEU A 580 15.79 -8.99 14.95
C LEU A 580 14.40 -8.42 15.26
N GLU A 581 13.38 -9.28 15.29
CA GLU A 581 11.98 -8.88 15.44
C GLU A 581 11.26 -9.83 16.41
N ASP A 582 10.39 -9.28 17.27
CA ASP A 582 9.55 -10.06 18.18
C ASP A 582 8.07 -9.97 17.73
N HIS A 583 7.51 -11.13 17.37
CA HIS A 583 6.16 -11.28 16.82
C HIS A 583 5.35 -12.23 17.71
N ALA A 584 4.08 -11.93 17.95
CA ALA A 584 3.16 -12.87 18.57
C ALA A 584 2.95 -14.10 17.66
N THR A 585 3.19 -15.31 18.17
CA THR A 585 3.22 -16.56 17.38
C THR A 585 1.85 -17.19 17.14
N ASP A 586 0.78 -16.60 17.66
CA ASP A 586 -0.58 -17.16 17.63
C ASP A 586 -1.52 -16.41 16.68
N GLN A 587 -1.05 -15.36 15.99
CA GLN A 587 -1.87 -14.56 15.09
C GLN A 587 -2.10 -15.29 13.75
N PRO A 588 -3.34 -15.58 13.34
CA PRO A 588 -3.64 -16.32 12.11
C PRO A 588 -2.97 -15.73 10.85
N VAL A 589 -2.91 -14.40 10.75
CA VAL A 589 -2.31 -13.69 9.62
C VAL A 589 -0.81 -13.95 9.44
N VAL A 590 -0.10 -14.21 10.54
CA VAL A 590 1.33 -14.55 10.56
C VAL A 590 1.54 -16.05 10.39
N LEU A 591 0.68 -16.87 11.00
CA LEU A 591 0.72 -18.33 10.95
C LEU A 591 0.52 -18.88 9.53
N TRP A 592 -0.30 -18.22 8.71
CA TRP A 592 -0.57 -18.61 7.33
C TRP A 592 0.20 -17.70 6.38
N SER A 593 1.29 -18.22 5.81
CA SER A 593 2.17 -17.47 4.90
C SER A 593 2.07 -17.99 3.46
N MET A 594 2.19 -17.11 2.47
CA MET A 594 2.24 -17.51 1.05
C MET A 594 3.63 -17.99 0.61
N GLN A 595 4.67 -17.82 1.43
CA GLN A 595 6.08 -18.21 1.16
C GLN A 595 6.63 -17.77 -0.22
N GLY A 596 6.15 -16.65 -0.76
CA GLY A 596 6.54 -16.17 -2.10
C GLY A 596 5.97 -17.00 -3.26
N LEU A 597 5.06 -17.94 -2.98
CA LEU A 597 4.44 -18.84 -3.96
C LEU A 597 3.00 -18.44 -4.31
N ALA A 598 2.60 -17.19 -4.04
CA ALA A 598 1.23 -16.70 -4.24
C ALA A 598 0.70 -16.92 -5.68
N ARG A 599 1.60 -16.93 -6.66
CA ARG A 599 1.29 -17.11 -8.10
C ARG A 599 1.44 -18.56 -8.59
N GLN A 600 1.64 -19.51 -7.68
CA GLN A 600 1.76 -20.95 -7.96
C GLN A 600 0.76 -21.75 -7.11
N PRO A 601 -0.55 -21.50 -7.22
CA PRO A 601 -1.56 -22.18 -6.41
C PRO A 601 -1.54 -23.69 -6.63
N PHE A 602 -2.16 -24.49 -5.75
CA PHE A 602 -2.27 -25.93 -5.97
C PHE A 602 -3.25 -26.25 -7.10
N CYS A 603 -2.98 -27.32 -7.85
CA CYS A 603 -3.89 -27.83 -8.86
C CYS A 603 -5.21 -28.27 -8.22
N CYS A 604 -6.27 -27.54 -8.54
CA CYS A 604 -7.59 -27.76 -7.99
C CYS A 604 -8.69 -27.47 -9.01
N ARG A 605 -9.87 -28.08 -8.85
CA ARG A 605 -11.07 -27.71 -9.60
C ARG A 605 -12.32 -27.71 -8.73
N THR A 606 -13.12 -26.65 -8.82
CA THR A 606 -14.41 -26.57 -8.13
C THR A 606 -15.46 -27.43 -8.84
N LEU A 607 -16.34 -28.07 -8.07
CA LEU A 607 -17.40 -28.93 -8.61
C LEU A 607 -18.73 -28.21 -8.87
N SER A 608 -18.80 -26.92 -8.56
CA SER A 608 -19.91 -26.03 -8.82
C SER A 608 -19.49 -24.91 -9.76
N GLU A 609 -20.46 -24.39 -10.51
CA GLU A 609 -20.27 -23.13 -11.23
C GLU A 609 -20.18 -21.96 -10.24
N THR A 610 -19.40 -20.95 -10.62
CA THR A 610 -19.23 -19.70 -9.88
C THR A 610 -19.75 -18.50 -10.67
N THR A 611 -20.29 -17.54 -9.93
CA THR A 611 -20.66 -16.20 -10.41
C THR A 611 -19.78 -15.12 -9.77
N ALA A 612 -18.66 -15.51 -9.16
CA ALA A 612 -17.70 -14.58 -8.56
C ALA A 612 -17.05 -13.63 -9.58
N TYR A 613 -17.05 -14.00 -10.87
CA TYR A 613 -16.42 -13.26 -11.97
C TYR A 613 -17.44 -12.66 -12.96
N SER A 614 -18.69 -12.52 -12.54
CA SER A 614 -19.79 -12.00 -13.34
C SER A 614 -19.50 -10.61 -13.94
N PRO A 615 -19.95 -10.32 -15.18
CA PRO A 615 -19.70 -9.04 -15.84
C PRO A 615 -20.29 -7.85 -15.08
N GLU A 616 -21.37 -8.06 -14.32
CA GLU A 616 -22.00 -7.05 -13.46
C GLU A 616 -21.04 -6.49 -12.40
N ASN A 617 -19.96 -7.21 -12.07
CA ASN A 617 -18.93 -6.70 -11.17
C ASN A 617 -18.27 -5.43 -11.70
N THR A 618 -18.18 -5.25 -13.03
CA THR A 618 -17.57 -4.07 -13.65
C THR A 618 -18.31 -2.76 -13.38
N VAL A 619 -19.54 -2.83 -12.89
CA VAL A 619 -20.35 -1.65 -12.53
C VAL A 619 -20.88 -1.74 -11.10
N ASN A 620 -20.36 -2.69 -10.32
CA ASN A 620 -20.82 -2.90 -8.97
C ASN A 620 -20.25 -1.86 -8.00
N GLY A 621 -19.28 -1.02 -8.39
CA GLY A 621 -18.75 0.07 -7.58
C GLY A 621 -17.76 -0.35 -6.48
N TYR A 622 -17.34 -1.61 -6.42
CA TYR A 622 -16.13 -2.00 -5.70
C TYR A 622 -14.93 -1.89 -6.63
N HIS A 623 -13.83 -1.37 -6.10
CA HIS A 623 -12.61 -1.07 -6.89
C HIS A 623 -11.51 -2.10 -6.71
N ARG A 624 -11.74 -3.11 -5.87
CA ARG A 624 -10.74 -4.10 -5.45
C ARG A 624 -11.42 -5.27 -4.77
N PRO A 625 -10.70 -6.39 -4.55
CA PRO A 625 -11.21 -7.53 -3.81
C PRO A 625 -11.77 -7.15 -2.43
N TYR A 626 -12.99 -7.63 -2.15
CA TYR A 626 -13.70 -7.47 -0.88
C TYR A 626 -14.82 -8.53 -0.82
N GLY A 627 -14.66 -9.57 0.01
CA GLY A 627 -15.57 -10.71 0.03
C GLY A 627 -15.56 -11.54 -1.25
N GLY A 628 -14.47 -11.44 -2.02
CA GLY A 628 -14.32 -12.04 -3.35
C GLY A 628 -13.53 -11.12 -4.28
N PRO A 629 -13.36 -11.49 -5.56
CA PRO A 629 -12.49 -10.78 -6.49
C PRO A 629 -13.02 -9.40 -6.89
N GLN A 630 -14.35 -9.21 -6.89
CA GLN A 630 -15.03 -7.97 -7.30
C GLN A 630 -14.60 -7.47 -8.69
N GLN A 631 -14.46 -8.39 -9.64
CA GLN A 631 -14.05 -8.11 -11.02
C GLN A 631 -14.76 -9.06 -11.99
N TRP A 632 -14.77 -8.69 -13.27
CA TRP A 632 -15.05 -9.62 -14.35
C TRP A 632 -13.78 -10.30 -14.83
N MET A 633 -13.91 -11.58 -15.19
CA MET A 633 -12.83 -12.39 -15.76
C MET A 633 -13.40 -13.25 -16.89
N SER A 634 -12.78 -13.21 -18.06
CA SER A 634 -13.19 -13.98 -19.23
C SER A 634 -12.87 -15.47 -19.08
N GLN A 635 -13.39 -16.29 -20.00
CA GLN A 635 -12.75 -17.57 -20.30
C GLN A 635 -11.33 -17.35 -20.88
N PRO A 636 -10.46 -18.36 -20.97
CA PRO A 636 -9.15 -18.20 -21.60
C PRO A 636 -9.27 -17.60 -23.01
N MET A 637 -8.57 -16.49 -23.24
CA MET A 637 -8.62 -15.73 -24.49
C MET A 637 -8.17 -16.59 -25.67
N GLN A 638 -8.86 -16.47 -26.80
CA GLN A 638 -8.49 -17.13 -28.04
C GLN A 638 -7.80 -16.15 -28.99
N SER A 639 -6.74 -16.59 -29.66
CA SER A 639 -6.01 -15.75 -30.60
C SER A 639 -6.94 -15.23 -31.71
N GLY A 640 -6.93 -13.92 -31.93
CA GLY A 640 -7.76 -13.25 -32.93
C GLY A 640 -9.24 -13.07 -32.55
N GLN A 641 -9.65 -13.45 -31.33
CA GLN A 641 -10.99 -13.22 -30.80
C GLN A 641 -10.89 -12.39 -29.52
N PRO A 642 -11.19 -11.07 -29.59
CA PRO A 642 -11.16 -10.24 -28.40
C PRO A 642 -12.27 -10.63 -27.44
N GLU A 643 -11.96 -10.57 -26.15
CA GLU A 643 -12.96 -10.64 -25.10
C GLU A 643 -13.50 -9.24 -24.86
N TRP A 644 -14.78 -9.11 -24.55
CA TRP A 644 -15.40 -7.81 -24.36
C TRP A 644 -16.41 -7.78 -23.23
N VAL A 645 -16.55 -6.60 -22.63
CA VAL A 645 -17.64 -6.23 -21.72
C VAL A 645 -18.46 -5.13 -22.39
N GLN A 646 -19.78 -5.30 -22.42
CA GLN A 646 -20.72 -4.40 -23.06
C GLN A 646 -21.71 -3.82 -22.04
N LEU A 647 -21.83 -2.51 -22.07
CA LEU A 647 -22.88 -1.73 -21.41
C LEU A 647 -24.00 -1.48 -22.42
N THR A 648 -25.25 -1.74 -22.03
CA THR A 648 -26.44 -1.43 -22.83
C THR A 648 -27.43 -0.65 -21.98
N TRP A 649 -27.83 0.53 -22.43
CA TRP A 649 -28.81 1.38 -21.75
C TRP A 649 -30.20 1.21 -22.37
N GLU A 650 -31.24 1.44 -21.58
CA GLU A 650 -32.62 1.45 -22.09
C GLU A 650 -32.80 2.57 -23.13
N GLU A 651 -32.29 3.77 -22.81
CA GLU A 651 -32.28 4.94 -23.68
C GLU A 651 -30.84 5.34 -24.03
N PRO A 652 -30.56 5.91 -25.22
CA PRO A 652 -29.22 6.33 -25.56
C PRO A 652 -28.70 7.44 -24.63
N GLN A 653 -27.44 7.32 -24.23
CA GLN A 653 -26.75 8.22 -23.31
C GLN A 653 -25.77 9.13 -24.04
N SER A 654 -25.57 10.34 -23.52
CA SER A 654 -24.48 11.23 -23.95
C SER A 654 -23.27 10.99 -23.06
N LEU A 655 -22.17 10.52 -23.63
CA LEU A 655 -20.94 10.15 -22.93
C LEU A 655 -19.80 11.06 -23.38
N ALA A 656 -19.07 11.63 -22.43
CA ALA A 656 -17.92 12.51 -22.65
C ALA A 656 -16.64 12.00 -21.98
N GLU A 657 -16.76 11.16 -20.95
CA GLU A 657 -15.61 10.65 -20.21
C GLU A 657 -15.84 9.18 -19.80
N LEU A 658 -14.80 8.36 -19.92
CA LEU A 658 -14.81 6.94 -19.59
C LEU A 658 -13.63 6.61 -18.68
N HIS A 659 -13.89 5.90 -17.58
CA HIS A 659 -12.85 5.40 -16.69
C HIS A 659 -12.82 3.88 -16.79
N LEU A 660 -11.63 3.32 -17.02
CA LEU A 660 -11.40 1.89 -17.04
C LEU A 660 -10.40 1.54 -15.95
N THR A 661 -10.76 0.60 -15.08
CA THR A 661 -9.88 0.06 -14.03
C THR A 661 -9.62 -1.41 -14.34
N PHE A 662 -8.39 -1.73 -14.72
CA PHE A 662 -7.90 -3.09 -15.02
C PHE A 662 -7.29 -3.75 -13.78
N ASN A 663 -7.13 -5.08 -13.82
CA ASN A 663 -6.46 -5.79 -12.75
C ASN A 663 -4.93 -5.67 -12.85
N ASP A 664 -4.30 -5.10 -11.82
CA ASP A 664 -2.85 -5.02 -11.66
C ASP A 664 -2.33 -5.90 -10.50
N ASP A 665 -3.17 -6.85 -10.04
CA ASP A 665 -2.94 -7.76 -8.93
C ASP A 665 -2.47 -7.06 -7.65
N VAL A 666 -3.42 -6.46 -6.91
CA VAL A 666 -3.14 -5.78 -5.63
C VAL A 666 -2.69 -6.73 -4.50
N ASN A 667 -2.52 -8.02 -4.77
CA ASN A 667 -1.85 -8.96 -3.86
C ASN A 667 -0.32 -8.98 -4.06
N GLU A 668 0.17 -8.64 -5.26
CA GLU A 668 1.60 -8.61 -5.56
C GLU A 668 2.28 -7.52 -4.72
N ASP A 669 3.26 -7.91 -3.92
CA ASP A 669 4.01 -7.00 -3.05
C ASP A 669 5.04 -6.21 -3.86
N LEU A 670 4.91 -4.89 -3.89
CA LEU A 670 5.84 -4.01 -4.59
C LEU A 670 6.52 -3.07 -3.61
N VAL A 671 7.84 -2.92 -3.76
CA VAL A 671 8.68 -2.04 -2.95
C VAL A 671 9.62 -1.27 -3.87
N ASN A 672 9.83 0.03 -3.61
CA ASN A 672 10.53 0.94 -4.50
C ASN A 672 11.99 0.56 -4.82
N LEU A 673 12.71 -0.04 -3.87
CA LEU A 673 14.10 -0.49 -4.06
C LEU A 673 14.23 -2.02 -4.15
N HIS A 674 13.12 -2.72 -4.45
CA HIS A 674 13.05 -4.17 -4.72
C HIS A 674 13.83 -5.04 -3.71
N HIS A 675 13.47 -4.94 -2.42
CA HIS A 675 13.96 -5.85 -1.39
C HIS A 675 13.79 -7.32 -1.82
N HIS A 676 12.63 -7.63 -2.40
CA HIS A 676 12.33 -8.83 -3.14
C HIS A 676 12.10 -8.47 -4.62
N HIS A 677 12.41 -9.43 -5.50
CA HIS A 677 12.37 -9.22 -6.95
C HIS A 677 11.07 -9.80 -7.54
N THR A 678 10.24 -8.92 -8.11
CA THR A 678 9.12 -9.32 -8.96
C THR A 678 9.64 -9.65 -10.37
N THR A 679 9.34 -10.85 -10.87
CA THR A 679 9.97 -11.42 -12.09
C THR A 679 9.51 -10.79 -13.40
N PHE A 680 8.47 -9.96 -13.37
CA PHE A 680 7.89 -9.28 -14.52
C PHE A 680 7.93 -7.77 -14.35
N ARG A 681 8.21 -7.05 -15.44
CA ARG A 681 8.26 -5.57 -15.46
C ARG A 681 6.88 -4.92 -15.54
N VAL A 682 5.89 -5.65 -16.03
CA VAL A 682 4.49 -5.23 -16.15
C VAL A 682 3.63 -6.34 -15.57
N MET A 683 2.62 -5.99 -14.78
CA MET A 683 1.70 -6.96 -14.17
C MET A 683 1.03 -7.80 -15.28
N PRO A 684 1.13 -9.14 -15.26
CA PRO A 684 0.61 -10.00 -16.33
C PRO A 684 -0.90 -9.83 -16.59
N GLU A 685 -1.67 -9.56 -15.55
CA GLU A 685 -3.13 -9.39 -15.56
C GLU A 685 -3.58 -8.11 -16.25
N LEU A 686 -2.70 -7.11 -16.38
CA LEU A 686 -3.06 -5.86 -17.05
C LEU A 686 -3.37 -6.13 -18.52
N VAL A 687 -4.55 -5.67 -18.94
CA VAL A 687 -4.90 -5.57 -20.35
C VAL A 687 -3.91 -4.64 -21.04
N ARG A 688 -3.23 -5.15 -22.06
CA ARG A 688 -2.20 -4.47 -22.83
C ARG A 688 -2.81 -3.70 -24.00
N ASN A 689 -3.68 -4.35 -24.76
CA ASN A 689 -4.30 -3.79 -25.96
C ASN A 689 -5.82 -3.85 -25.81
N TYR A 690 -6.49 -2.72 -26.01
CA TYR A 690 -7.94 -2.64 -25.97
C TYR A 690 -8.46 -1.51 -26.85
N ARG A 691 -9.74 -1.61 -27.22
CA ARG A 691 -10.49 -0.55 -27.88
C ARG A 691 -11.86 -0.40 -27.27
N VAL A 692 -12.40 0.80 -27.32
CA VAL A 692 -13.79 1.07 -26.94
C VAL A 692 -14.58 1.38 -28.20
N GLU A 693 -15.68 0.67 -28.39
CA GLU A 693 -16.60 0.84 -29.50
C GLU A 693 -17.96 1.32 -28.98
N MET A 694 -18.62 2.17 -29.76
CA MET A 694 -20.01 2.57 -29.51
C MET A 694 -20.93 2.00 -30.59
N LEU A 695 -22.19 1.75 -30.23
CA LEU A 695 -23.23 1.41 -31.20
C LEU A 695 -23.76 2.70 -31.83
N SER A 696 -23.61 2.83 -33.15
CA SER A 696 -24.12 3.97 -33.91
C SER A 696 -25.64 3.92 -34.07
N GLN A 697 -26.23 5.04 -34.51
CA GLN A 697 -27.65 5.08 -34.89
C GLN A 697 -27.98 4.20 -36.11
N SER A 698 -26.99 3.86 -36.95
CA SER A 698 -27.15 2.92 -38.07
C SER A 698 -27.07 1.45 -37.62
N GLY A 699 -26.78 1.18 -36.35
CA GLY A 699 -26.60 -0.18 -35.80
C GLY A 699 -25.20 -0.76 -36.01
N GLU A 700 -24.22 0.06 -36.39
CA GLU A 700 -22.83 -0.34 -36.61
C GLU A 700 -21.99 -0.05 -35.36
N TRP A 701 -21.01 -0.91 -35.08
CA TRP A 701 -20.03 -0.66 -34.01
C TRP A 701 -18.92 0.24 -34.54
N LEU A 702 -18.72 1.39 -33.90
CA LEU A 702 -17.70 2.38 -34.27
C LEU A 702 -16.67 2.50 -33.15
N GLU A 703 -15.40 2.30 -33.48
CA GLU A 703 -14.30 2.54 -32.54
C GLU A 703 -14.19 4.04 -32.20
N ILE A 704 -14.14 4.34 -30.90
CA ILE A 704 -14.01 5.70 -30.37
C ILE A 704 -12.72 5.90 -29.55
N ILE A 705 -12.14 4.82 -29.04
CA ILE A 705 -10.88 4.81 -28.28
C ILE A 705 -10.08 3.58 -28.72
N SER A 706 -8.78 3.75 -28.88
CA SER A 706 -7.82 2.66 -29.09
C SER A 706 -6.60 2.89 -28.22
N ALA A 707 -6.16 1.85 -27.51
CA ALA A 707 -5.00 1.88 -26.64
C ALA A 707 -4.16 0.60 -26.82
N ALA A 708 -2.84 0.77 -26.87
CA ALA A 708 -1.88 -0.31 -26.99
C ALA A 708 -0.76 -0.14 -25.95
N GLU A 709 -0.11 -1.25 -25.59
CA GLU A 709 0.98 -1.27 -24.61
C GLU A 709 0.59 -0.63 -23.25
N ASN A 710 -0.67 -0.80 -22.85
CA ASN A 710 -1.14 -0.34 -21.55
C ASN A 710 -0.43 -1.08 -20.41
N ARG A 711 0.03 -0.28 -19.46
CA ARG A 711 0.75 -0.67 -18.26
C ARG A 711 0.18 -0.02 -17.00
N LYS A 712 -0.99 0.62 -17.11
CA LYS A 712 -1.66 1.31 -16.00
C LYS A 712 -2.91 0.55 -15.58
N ARG A 713 -3.13 0.51 -14.27
CA ARG A 713 -4.35 0.00 -13.65
C ARG A 713 -5.56 0.83 -14.07
N LYS A 714 -5.50 2.14 -13.81
CA LYS A 714 -6.57 3.07 -14.16
C LYS A 714 -6.21 3.92 -15.37
N VAL A 715 -7.15 4.04 -16.30
CA VAL A 715 -7.07 4.93 -17.46
C VAL A 715 -8.35 5.74 -17.57
N ILE A 716 -8.20 7.05 -17.74
CA ILE A 716 -9.31 7.98 -17.96
C ILE A 716 -9.21 8.47 -19.41
N HIS A 717 -10.27 8.22 -20.18
CA HIS A 717 -10.41 8.71 -21.55
C HIS A 717 -11.42 9.86 -21.56
N THR A 718 -10.96 11.04 -21.97
CA THR A 718 -11.85 12.18 -22.26
C THR A 718 -12.06 12.23 -23.77
N LEU A 719 -13.32 12.29 -24.20
CA LEU A 719 -13.69 12.37 -25.60
C LEU A 719 -13.72 13.83 -26.04
N ASP A 720 -13.11 14.14 -27.19
CA ASP A 720 -13.10 15.50 -27.76
C ASP A 720 -14.51 16.01 -28.09
N THR A 721 -15.42 15.09 -28.38
CA THR A 721 -16.84 15.37 -28.61
C THR A 721 -17.66 14.28 -27.94
N PRO A 722 -18.71 14.63 -27.18
CA PRO A 722 -19.55 13.63 -26.57
C PRO A 722 -20.17 12.71 -27.62
N VAL A 723 -20.20 11.42 -27.30
CA VAL A 723 -20.83 10.42 -28.14
C VAL A 723 -22.23 10.12 -27.62
N TYR A 724 -23.19 9.92 -28.54
CA TYR A 724 -24.56 9.57 -28.19
C TYR A 724 -24.84 8.13 -28.61
N SER A 725 -24.98 7.23 -27.64
CA SER A 725 -25.10 5.80 -27.93
C SER A 725 -25.96 5.04 -26.91
N GLN A 726 -26.65 4.00 -27.39
CA GLN A 726 -27.41 3.07 -26.56
C GLN A 726 -26.55 1.91 -26.04
N ALA A 727 -25.34 1.69 -26.59
CA ALA A 727 -24.46 0.65 -26.11
C ALA A 727 -22.99 0.99 -26.34
N LEU A 728 -22.15 0.54 -25.40
CA LEU A 728 -20.70 0.70 -25.44
C LEU A 728 -20.06 -0.65 -25.17
N ARG A 729 -18.97 -0.96 -25.88
CA ARG A 729 -18.23 -2.20 -25.73
C ARG A 729 -16.75 -1.90 -25.50
N VAL A 730 -16.19 -2.42 -24.40
CA VAL A 730 -14.74 -2.45 -24.16
C VAL A 730 -14.22 -3.78 -24.67
N ASN A 731 -13.51 -3.77 -25.80
CA ASN A 731 -12.88 -4.94 -26.39
C ASN A 731 -11.43 -5.03 -25.93
N MET A 732 -11.04 -6.16 -25.36
CA MET A 732 -9.71 -6.45 -24.84
C MET A 732 -9.04 -7.47 -25.76
N ASP A 733 -8.03 -7.01 -26.49
CA ASP A 733 -7.37 -7.77 -27.56
C ASP A 733 -6.17 -8.58 -27.04
N ALA A 734 -5.49 -8.08 -26.02
CA ALA A 734 -4.33 -8.76 -25.42
C ALA A 734 -4.07 -8.29 -23.99
N THR A 735 -3.45 -9.15 -23.19
CA THR A 735 -2.89 -8.85 -21.86
C THR A 735 -1.36 -8.75 -21.93
N ASN A 736 -0.75 -8.46 -20.78
CA ASN A 736 0.70 -8.49 -20.60
C ASN A 736 1.25 -9.88 -20.21
N GLY A 737 0.40 -10.89 -20.05
CA GLY A 737 0.82 -12.27 -19.76
C GLY A 737 -0.27 -13.18 -19.21
N SER A 738 -1.37 -12.65 -18.69
CA SER A 738 -2.53 -13.46 -18.26
C SER A 738 -3.24 -14.08 -19.46
N LYS A 739 -3.73 -15.32 -19.32
CA LYS A 739 -4.57 -15.95 -20.35
C LYS A 739 -6.01 -15.43 -20.35
N TYR A 740 -6.37 -14.58 -19.39
CA TYR A 740 -7.72 -14.08 -19.19
C TYR A 740 -7.76 -12.58 -19.38
N ALA A 741 -8.83 -12.05 -19.99
CA ALA A 741 -9.14 -10.64 -19.93
C ALA A 741 -9.82 -10.35 -18.59
N GLU A 742 -9.34 -9.32 -17.89
CA GLU A 742 -9.79 -8.97 -16.54
C GLU A 742 -10.07 -7.49 -16.43
N LEU A 743 -11.25 -7.15 -15.90
CA LEU A 743 -11.72 -5.78 -15.77
C LEU A 743 -12.44 -5.60 -14.44
N ILE A 744 -12.00 -4.61 -13.67
CA ILE A 744 -12.53 -4.33 -12.34
C ILE A 744 -13.69 -3.35 -12.42
N GLU A 745 -13.53 -2.28 -13.20
CA GLU A 745 -14.54 -1.22 -13.24
C GLU A 745 -14.61 -0.54 -14.62
N ILE A 746 -15.84 -0.22 -15.04
CA ILE A 746 -16.15 0.73 -16.10
C ILE A 746 -17.01 1.83 -15.47
N ARG A 747 -16.58 3.09 -15.62
CA ARG A 747 -17.43 4.26 -15.35
C ARG A 747 -17.62 5.07 -16.61
N ALA A 748 -18.81 5.65 -16.75
CA ALA A 748 -19.16 6.46 -17.91
C ALA A 748 -19.89 7.73 -17.49
N TYR A 749 -19.42 8.88 -17.95
CA TYR A 749 -19.93 10.18 -17.55
C TYR A 749 -20.29 11.05 -18.77
N GLY A 750 -21.32 11.90 -18.62
CA GLY A 750 -21.69 12.92 -19.61
C GLY A 750 -20.87 14.21 -19.48
N GLU A 751 -21.24 15.25 -20.23
CA GLU A 751 -20.59 16.57 -20.17
C GLU A 751 -20.72 17.24 -18.79
N GLY A 752 -19.68 17.97 -18.37
CA GLY A 752 -19.73 18.87 -17.21
C GLY A 752 -19.66 18.19 -15.84
N THR A 753 -19.22 16.94 -15.76
CA THR A 753 -19.12 16.14 -14.52
C THR A 753 -17.77 16.26 -13.79
N ARG A 754 -16.96 17.29 -14.08
CA ARG A 754 -15.63 17.49 -13.46
C ARG A 754 -15.69 18.34 -12.19
#